data_AF-A0A4R4RKS6-F1
#
_entry.id   AF-A0A4R4RKS6-F1
#
_cell.length_a   1.000
_cell.length_b   1.000
_cell.length_c   1.000
_cell.angle_alpha   90.00
_cell.angle_beta   90.00
_cell.angle_gamma   90.00
#
_symmetry.space_group_name_H-M   'P 1'
#
loop_
_entity.id
_entity.type
_entity.pdbx_description
1 polymer ?
#
loop_
_entity_poly.entity_id
_entity_poly.type
_entity_poly.pdbx_seq_one_letter_code
_entity_poly.pdbx_strand_id
1 'polypeptide(L)'
;MSYRTYACPNESAESEAKYLVSPHFSMPPDIRHIATASRFLDGPAFQTASPPQIHADGSTTYRSARSGITARHPRRGRTCRRPTPTGPIRLAGTIHMTHQLRTLAILPADVPETAVWPELGSKLGADEDGVGPHQRQWLTIATLHRSGLYEKADLSAIVSKECLSLLEGVGRAVLDLELRMLISRRNPLMNVAQRDAEKARLIGPVRRDLVEILRVTDNSRLGAGEWQAISAGSGARTVETVMLQVLGWWSLMLPGGTISRLVDQIHADLGPDTTVGYDWRTMLSEHFGKLAPEFFFSEQGPDHTKLFQATVRTSDGRSSTGSVARSKKEAARLASQAYLTAHAPRLLASRTSSDRKPPLSELPVHMEHRRLAGLFDTTDARLFAKALTHKSWVYENTPHGDRRASNEVLANLGSAVLGVLAARARSARLLSSTTRPDPDLSTGLTVPDEDLVPLAHDLGLPAACRLGAGQRRLGMTTEMLANFVQGVLAAAYVQAPGITEFERRLPAVVAEFLAAHSRRSTRDAATRLQELAVELDLEWRSTDRSTGPGHAVVYHNTTWINGGSATIVVEGYGAGRTAAKKAAAAQAIGSANLRVGATDFEQRDVALFFLVRQIEVLAAKPRLWPRWQQANVLGAGYLANLDWAAFANWTDAVRAAGLLDSQFPAETRHVLADYYQRAVRSAYARPSFAAVLTRVLRWVEAAREQNRAILEPEQWEEMVALTAAHSIWLAPGGTADLAKMLERWAQPDRRRASVTLDLDSPAEIGAQACAAVQRLLQEFRPPSRGPNELGLHAKLSSGPRGHEIRLSPGAVWSSGSASVVALVCEATKGVVVDTHGDETVLRITNQSVAGSGLLWDAATSTRATDQYDVEFGRLLHDLKNQIMGARMALSRPTETRTEQLEAELDASQHIDSAAAITTQLVGAEGLYTRIQIGMCNLGSFMRHYISDLMKRLPPGIRVIPPNTVPVRVALGAEVLRGALDNLVKNAVEAMGDAGQIEFEYTLLEDDRVALLEVRDTGPGLPSHVISALRRGGVAPTTKRHGSGLGLPGVIRMMRRAGCDLHPLQVAVGGAWLITLPLAEESGAADDN
;
A
#
# COMPACT_ATOMS: atom_id res chain seq x y z
N MET A 1 0.28 12.64 -53.47
CA MET A 1 0.12 14.06 -53.88
C MET A 1 0.43 14.92 -52.65
N SER A 2 1.36 15.88 -52.65
CA SER A 2 2.32 16.25 -53.70
C SER A 2 3.59 16.94 -53.16
N TYR A 3 4.76 16.43 -53.58
CA TYR A 3 6.04 17.09 -53.88
C TYR A 3 6.42 18.49 -53.31
N ARG A 4 7.60 18.54 -52.66
CA ARG A 4 8.84 19.28 -53.07
C ARG A 4 9.93 19.05 -52.00
N THR A 5 11.00 18.26 -52.22
CA THR A 5 12.25 18.51 -52.99
C THR A 5 13.18 19.62 -52.47
N TYR A 6 14.36 19.22 -51.97
CA TYR A 6 15.65 19.91 -52.14
C TYR A 6 16.75 18.83 -52.34
N ALA A 7 17.90 19.20 -52.89
CA ALA A 7 18.88 18.27 -53.47
C ALA A 7 20.32 18.46 -52.97
N CYS A 8 21.15 17.43 -53.15
CA CYS A 8 22.60 17.44 -52.92
C CYS A 8 23.38 17.81 -54.20
N PRO A 9 24.70 18.06 -54.07
CA PRO A 9 25.69 17.72 -55.09
C PRO A 9 26.56 16.51 -54.66
N ASN A 10 26.74 15.55 -55.59
CA ASN A 10 28.00 15.02 -56.17
C ASN A 10 29.25 14.87 -55.26
N GLU A 11 30.13 13.87 -55.40
CA GLU A 11 30.33 12.73 -56.35
C GLU A 11 31.40 11.77 -55.73
N SER A 12 31.80 10.58 -56.20
CA SER A 12 31.44 9.59 -57.28
C SER A 12 32.01 8.20 -56.81
N ALA A 13 32.06 7.05 -57.51
CA ALA A 13 31.74 6.61 -58.87
C ALA A 13 31.44 5.07 -58.94
N GLU A 14 31.19 4.56 -60.15
CA GLU A 14 31.55 3.26 -60.79
C GLU A 14 32.16 2.08 -59.97
N SER A 15 31.89 0.79 -60.28
CA SER A 15 31.11 0.15 -61.38
C SER A 15 30.53 -1.24 -61.02
N GLU A 16 30.08 -2.03 -62.01
CA GLU A 16 29.00 -3.04 -61.91
C GLU A 16 29.39 -4.55 -61.78
N ALA A 17 28.36 -5.37 -61.55
CA ALA A 17 28.08 -6.67 -62.20
C ALA A 17 28.73 -8.02 -61.73
N LYS A 18 27.97 -8.70 -60.85
CA LYS A 18 27.29 -10.01 -61.08
C LYS A 18 28.03 -11.29 -61.57
N TYR A 19 27.79 -12.35 -60.78
CA TYR A 19 27.38 -13.74 -61.15
C TYR A 19 28.39 -14.91 -61.37
N LEU A 20 27.97 -16.06 -60.81
CA LEU A 20 28.17 -17.48 -61.18
C LEU A 20 29.42 -18.29 -60.71
N VAL A 21 29.10 -19.34 -59.94
CA VAL A 21 29.61 -20.74 -59.98
C VAL A 21 31.02 -21.08 -59.46
N SER A 22 31.05 -22.02 -58.50
CA SER A 22 32.23 -22.73 -57.98
C SER A 22 32.71 -23.87 -58.90
N PRO A 23 33.99 -24.28 -58.80
CA PRO A 23 34.27 -25.72 -58.77
C PRO A 23 35.39 -26.20 -57.81
N HIS A 24 35.24 -27.45 -57.37
CA HIS A 24 36.25 -28.46 -56.98
C HIS A 24 37.49 -28.14 -56.11
N PHE A 25 37.46 -28.72 -54.90
CA PHE A 25 38.42 -29.72 -54.38
C PHE A 25 39.91 -29.68 -54.79
N SER A 26 40.79 -29.61 -53.79
CA SER A 26 42.03 -30.41 -53.70
C SER A 26 42.54 -30.53 -52.25
N MET A 27 42.97 -31.73 -51.86
CA MET A 27 43.75 -32.06 -50.65
C MET A 27 45.18 -32.42 -51.07
N PRO A 28 46.21 -32.12 -50.26
CA PRO A 28 46.97 -33.21 -49.59
C PRO A 28 47.65 -32.76 -48.25
N PRO A 29 48.47 -33.60 -47.57
CA PRO A 29 48.22 -34.98 -47.16
C PRO A 29 48.61 -35.30 -45.67
N ASP A 30 48.17 -36.47 -45.20
CA ASP A 30 48.69 -37.38 -44.15
C ASP A 30 49.62 -36.91 -42.99
N ILE A 31 49.27 -37.38 -41.78
CA ILE A 31 50.12 -37.47 -40.59
C ILE A 31 50.50 -38.94 -40.32
N ARG A 32 51.73 -39.23 -39.86
CA ARG A 32 52.15 -40.56 -39.36
C ARG A 32 53.02 -40.48 -38.09
N HIS A 33 52.81 -41.45 -37.19
CA HIS A 33 53.67 -42.09 -36.16
C HIS A 33 52.81 -42.42 -34.91
N ILE A 34 52.45 -43.68 -34.64
CA ILE A 34 53.23 -44.77 -33.97
C ILE A 34 53.44 -44.44 -32.47
N ALA A 35 52.59 -44.89 -31.53
CA ALA A 35 52.50 -46.21 -30.82
C ALA A 35 53.33 -46.27 -29.50
N THR A 36 53.11 -47.11 -28.46
CA THR A 36 52.35 -48.38 -28.31
C THR A 36 52.02 -48.73 -26.82
N ALA A 37 50.94 -49.51 -26.57
CA ALA A 37 50.66 -50.39 -25.39
C ALA A 37 50.52 -49.76 -23.96
N SER A 38 49.85 -50.33 -22.94
CA SER A 38 49.13 -51.62 -22.68
C SER A 38 47.81 -51.31 -21.88
N ARG A 39 46.69 -52.07 -21.86
CA ARG A 39 46.40 -53.49 -21.46
C ARG A 39 46.94 -53.87 -20.07
N PHE A 40 46.24 -54.59 -19.19
CA PHE A 40 44.93 -55.30 -19.18
C PHE A 40 44.48 -55.48 -17.68
N LEU A 41 43.34 -56.01 -17.23
CA LEU A 41 42.11 -56.67 -17.78
C LEU A 41 40.89 -56.10 -16.94
N ASP A 42 39.72 -56.66 -16.59
CA ASP A 42 38.97 -57.93 -16.81
C ASP A 42 37.44 -57.72 -16.57
N GLY A 43 36.60 -58.75 -16.75
CA GLY A 43 35.29 -58.92 -16.08
C GLY A 43 34.02 -58.33 -16.75
N PRO A 44 32.98 -59.14 -17.10
CA PRO A 44 31.81 -58.64 -17.86
C PRO A 44 30.40 -58.96 -17.28
N ALA A 45 29.38 -58.48 -18.03
CA ALA A 45 28.12 -59.17 -18.38
C ALA A 45 26.79 -58.97 -17.58
N PHE A 46 25.79 -58.51 -18.36
CA PHE A 46 24.38 -58.93 -18.42
C PHE A 46 23.31 -58.53 -17.37
N GLN A 47 22.07 -58.64 -17.84
CA GLN A 47 20.78 -58.34 -17.18
C GLN A 47 20.30 -59.54 -16.34
N THR A 48 19.49 -59.34 -15.29
CA THR A 48 18.13 -59.94 -15.11
C THR A 48 17.47 -59.61 -13.75
N ALA A 49 16.24 -60.07 -13.59
CA ALA A 49 15.19 -59.69 -12.64
C ALA A 49 15.39 -60.00 -11.14
N SER A 50 15.00 -59.01 -10.32
CA SER A 50 14.17 -59.15 -9.09
C SER A 50 14.75 -60.00 -7.92
N PRO A 51 13.99 -60.42 -6.88
CA PRO A 51 14.34 -60.11 -5.49
C PRO A 51 14.80 -61.31 -4.64
N PRO A 52 15.26 -61.06 -3.41
CA PRO A 52 14.80 -61.92 -2.31
C PRO A 52 14.43 -61.18 -1.00
N GLN A 53 13.58 -61.83 -0.21
CA GLN A 53 13.45 -61.63 1.25
C GLN A 53 14.30 -62.69 2.00
N ILE A 54 14.14 -62.75 3.35
CA ILE A 54 14.13 -63.96 4.21
C ILE A 54 15.28 -64.11 5.25
N HIS A 55 14.90 -63.95 6.54
CA HIS A 55 15.42 -64.58 7.79
C HIS A 55 16.89 -64.38 8.25
N ALA A 56 17.26 -64.54 9.54
CA ALA A 56 16.53 -64.54 10.83
C ALA A 56 17.51 -64.39 12.04
N ASP A 57 16.94 -64.30 13.26
CA ASP A 57 17.54 -64.53 14.60
C ASP A 57 18.65 -63.56 15.11
N GLY A 58 18.79 -63.32 16.43
CA GLY A 58 17.92 -63.79 17.53
C GLY A 58 18.22 -63.24 18.95
N SER A 59 17.16 -63.29 19.78
CA SER A 59 17.11 -63.59 21.23
C SER A 59 17.82 -62.75 22.34
N THR A 60 16.97 -62.22 23.24
CA THR A 60 17.08 -62.15 24.73
C THR A 60 18.14 -61.33 25.47
N THR A 61 17.69 -60.45 26.38
CA THR A 61 17.78 -60.66 27.86
C THR A 61 16.93 -59.66 28.69
N TYR A 62 16.26 -60.16 29.75
CA TYR A 62 16.04 -59.63 31.15
C TYR A 62 15.87 -58.09 31.43
N ARG A 63 15.06 -57.57 32.38
CA ARG A 63 14.16 -58.12 33.43
C ARG A 63 13.14 -57.06 33.97
N SER A 64 12.11 -57.51 34.72
CA SER A 64 11.27 -56.86 35.78
C SER A 64 11.41 -55.35 36.12
N ALA A 65 10.35 -54.59 36.48
CA ALA A 65 9.17 -54.91 37.33
C ALA A 65 7.87 -54.21 36.81
N ARG A 66 6.64 -54.75 36.95
CA ARG A 66 5.72 -54.85 38.14
C ARG A 66 5.52 -53.52 38.89
N SER A 67 4.29 -53.08 39.22
CA SER A 67 2.96 -53.73 39.29
C SER A 67 1.80 -52.75 39.02
N GLY A 68 0.59 -53.14 38.61
CA GLY A 68 0.04 -54.46 38.24
C GLY A 68 -1.49 -54.57 38.47
N ILE A 69 -2.12 -55.68 38.03
CA ILE A 69 -3.47 -56.19 38.44
C ILE A 69 -4.69 -55.33 37.97
N THR A 70 -5.74 -55.82 37.30
CA THR A 70 -6.16 -57.13 36.72
C THR A 70 -7.17 -56.85 35.57
N ALA A 71 -7.17 -57.57 34.42
CA ALA A 71 -7.88 -58.85 34.14
C ALA A 71 -9.44 -58.77 34.24
N ARG A 72 -10.26 -59.41 33.38
CA ARG A 72 -10.01 -60.52 32.42
C ARG A 72 -11.19 -60.76 31.43
N HIS A 73 -10.86 -61.34 30.25
CA HIS A 73 -11.70 -62.25 29.43
C HIS A 73 -12.99 -61.77 28.69
N PRO A 74 -13.51 -62.52 27.68
CA PRO A 74 -12.85 -63.53 26.82
C PRO A 74 -13.09 -63.35 25.29
N ARG A 75 -12.30 -64.05 24.47
CA ARG A 75 -12.54 -64.27 23.02
C ARG A 75 -13.49 -65.45 22.78
N ARG A 76 -14.27 -65.40 21.69
CA ARG A 76 -14.50 -66.49 20.69
C ARG A 76 -15.04 -65.88 19.39
N GLY A 77 -14.97 -66.59 18.25
CA GLY A 77 -15.30 -66.03 16.93
C GLY A 77 -15.38 -67.06 15.80
N ARG A 78 -15.27 -66.58 14.53
CA ARG A 78 -15.84 -67.15 13.28
C ARG A 78 -17.35 -66.87 13.20
N THR A 79 -17.94 -66.43 12.09
CA THR A 79 -17.68 -66.77 10.66
C THR A 79 -17.63 -65.55 9.71
N CYS A 80 -17.23 -65.78 8.45
CA CYS A 80 -17.08 -64.74 7.42
C CYS A 80 -18.38 -64.41 6.67
N ARG A 81 -18.60 -63.14 6.28
CA ARG A 81 -19.09 -62.70 4.94
C ARG A 81 -19.08 -61.16 4.79
N ARG A 82 -18.80 -60.72 3.56
CA ARG A 82 -18.83 -59.36 2.93
C ARG A 82 -19.27 -58.15 3.80
N PRO A 83 -18.49 -57.05 3.86
CA PRO A 83 -18.97 -55.77 4.37
C PRO A 83 -19.88 -55.05 3.35
N THR A 84 -21.05 -54.61 3.79
CA THR A 84 -21.87 -53.57 3.15
C THR A 84 -21.52 -52.19 3.72
N PRO A 85 -21.68 -51.08 2.97
CA PRO A 85 -21.39 -49.74 3.48
C PRO A 85 -22.52 -49.23 4.39
N THR A 86 -22.20 -48.86 5.62
CA THR A 86 -23.13 -48.24 6.58
C THR A 86 -22.43 -47.22 7.47
N GLY A 87 -23.03 -46.04 7.65
CA GLY A 87 -22.64 -45.05 8.65
C GLY A 87 -22.37 -43.66 8.07
N PRO A 88 -23.21 -42.65 8.35
CA PRO A 88 -22.87 -41.26 8.04
C PRO A 88 -21.76 -40.79 8.98
N ILE A 89 -20.68 -40.24 8.42
CA ILE A 89 -19.65 -39.55 9.21
C ILE A 89 -20.29 -38.33 9.86
N ARG A 90 -20.24 -38.24 11.19
CA ARG A 90 -20.56 -36.99 11.90
C ARG A 90 -19.51 -35.96 11.49
N LEU A 91 -19.93 -34.91 10.78
CA LEU A 91 -19.08 -33.76 10.51
C LEU A 91 -18.64 -33.16 11.85
N ALA A 92 -17.32 -33.06 12.05
CA ALA A 92 -16.77 -32.25 13.13
C ALA A 92 -17.09 -30.77 12.87
N GLY A 93 -17.19 -29.98 13.93
CA GLY A 93 -17.77 -28.63 13.87
C GLY A 93 -17.08 -27.72 12.86
N THR A 94 -17.89 -27.05 12.02
CA THR A 94 -17.44 -26.02 11.08
C THR A 94 -16.80 -24.87 11.86
N ILE A 95 -15.50 -24.65 11.69
CA ILE A 95 -14.82 -23.48 12.27
C ILE A 95 -15.17 -22.27 11.40
N HIS A 96 -16.18 -21.51 11.81
CA HIS A 96 -16.58 -20.28 11.13
C HIS A 96 -15.55 -19.18 11.37
N MET A 97 -14.56 -19.08 10.48
CA MET A 97 -13.71 -17.89 10.33
C MET A 97 -14.57 -16.72 9.81
N THR A 98 -15.14 -15.93 10.73
CA THR A 98 -15.94 -14.76 10.34
C THR A 98 -15.08 -13.75 9.58
N HIS A 99 -15.48 -13.40 8.35
CA HIS A 99 -14.82 -12.35 7.58
C HIS A 99 -15.14 -10.98 8.20
N GLN A 100 -14.18 -10.45 8.94
CA GLN A 100 -14.22 -9.09 9.48
C GLN A 100 -13.41 -8.16 8.58
N LEU A 101 -14.01 -7.05 8.16
CA LEU A 101 -13.27 -5.97 7.52
C LEU A 101 -12.21 -5.42 8.48
N ARG A 102 -11.09 -4.97 7.93
CA ARG A 102 -10.06 -4.29 8.72
C ARG A 102 -10.56 -2.93 9.17
N THR A 103 -10.35 -2.62 10.45
CA THR A 103 -10.48 -1.25 10.98
C THR A 103 -9.62 -0.29 10.16
N LEU A 104 -10.16 0.89 9.81
CA LEU A 104 -9.42 1.93 9.13
C LEU A 104 -8.32 2.49 10.06
N ALA A 105 -7.26 3.05 9.47
CA ALA A 105 -6.11 3.58 10.20
C ALA A 105 -6.54 4.60 11.27
N ILE A 106 -5.89 4.55 12.43
CA ILE A 106 -5.99 5.60 13.45
C ILE A 106 -5.35 6.86 12.87
N LEU A 107 -6.10 7.95 12.84
CA LEU A 107 -5.66 9.22 12.30
C LEU A 107 -4.88 10.00 13.37
N PRO A 108 -3.87 10.80 13.00
CA PRO A 108 -3.19 11.66 13.95
C PRO A 108 -4.14 12.72 14.53
N ALA A 109 -3.86 13.19 15.74
CA ALA A 109 -4.75 14.04 16.53
C ALA A 109 -4.91 15.48 15.99
N ASP A 110 -4.14 15.84 14.96
CA ASP A 110 -4.25 17.08 14.19
C ASP A 110 -5.36 17.03 13.12
N VAL A 111 -5.85 15.84 12.75
CA VAL A 111 -7.08 15.72 11.94
C VAL A 111 -8.28 16.11 12.81
N PRO A 112 -8.98 17.23 12.52
CA PRO A 112 -10.07 17.69 13.36
C PRO A 112 -11.29 16.76 13.24
N GLU A 113 -12.04 16.61 14.32
CA GLU A 113 -13.29 15.85 14.32
C GLU A 113 -14.44 16.66 13.68
N THR A 114 -15.27 15.98 12.88
CA THR A 114 -16.57 16.51 12.45
C THR A 114 -17.66 15.96 13.35
N ALA A 115 -18.35 16.84 14.06
CA ALA A 115 -19.58 16.47 14.76
C ALA A 115 -20.61 15.93 13.75
N VAL A 116 -21.37 14.91 14.15
CA VAL A 116 -22.55 14.48 13.39
C VAL A 116 -23.55 15.62 13.45
N TRP A 117 -23.95 16.15 12.30
CA TRP A 117 -24.96 17.20 12.23
C TRP A 117 -26.38 16.59 12.33
N PRO A 118 -27.39 17.34 12.81
CA PRO A 118 -28.67 16.76 13.23
C PRO A 118 -29.38 15.95 12.17
N GLU A 119 -29.33 16.38 10.90
CA GLU A 119 -29.97 15.68 9.80
C GLU A 119 -29.28 14.35 9.49
N LEU A 120 -27.95 14.28 9.52
CA LEU A 120 -27.23 13.01 9.40
C LEU A 120 -27.53 12.08 10.58
N GLY A 121 -27.42 12.58 11.82
CA GLY A 121 -27.74 11.81 13.04
C GLY A 121 -29.15 11.20 13.01
N SER A 122 -30.15 12.01 12.62
CA SER A 122 -31.53 11.56 12.45
C SER A 122 -31.71 10.39 11.44
N LYS A 123 -30.76 10.19 10.52
CA LYS A 123 -30.75 9.07 9.56
C LYS A 123 -29.80 7.94 9.96
N LEU A 124 -28.76 8.21 10.77
CA LEU A 124 -27.96 7.19 11.46
C LEU A 124 -28.79 6.44 12.52
N GLY A 125 -29.61 7.16 13.30
CA GLY A 125 -30.44 6.57 14.36
C GLY A 125 -29.63 5.70 15.31
N ALA A 126 -29.97 4.41 15.43
CA ALA A 126 -29.24 3.46 16.27
C ALA A 126 -27.78 3.18 15.84
N ASP A 127 -27.37 3.63 14.65
CA ASP A 127 -25.97 3.57 14.20
C ASP A 127 -25.16 4.79 14.68
N GLU A 128 -25.81 5.84 15.21
CA GLU A 128 -25.16 7.04 15.77
C GLU A 128 -24.39 6.74 17.07
N ASP A 129 -24.87 5.78 17.87
CA ASP A 129 -24.19 5.25 19.08
C ASP A 129 -22.78 4.70 18.77
N GLY A 130 -22.49 4.37 17.51
CA GLY A 130 -21.17 3.92 17.04
C GLY A 130 -20.19 5.04 16.69
N VAL A 131 -20.60 6.32 16.71
CA VAL A 131 -19.81 7.44 16.17
C VAL A 131 -18.87 8.07 17.22
N GLY A 132 -17.81 7.31 17.55
CA GLY A 132 -16.70 7.79 18.37
C GLY A 132 -15.77 8.80 17.67
N PRO A 133 -14.74 9.31 18.37
CA PRO A 133 -13.76 10.26 17.84
C PRO A 133 -13.14 9.82 16.50
N HIS A 134 -12.74 8.55 16.39
CA HIS A 134 -12.14 7.98 15.18
C HIS A 134 -13.10 8.04 13.98
N GLN A 135 -14.37 7.69 14.18
CA GLN A 135 -15.42 7.82 13.18
C GLN A 135 -15.63 9.28 12.77
N ARG A 136 -15.57 10.23 13.71
CA ARG A 136 -15.73 11.67 13.43
C ARG A 136 -14.54 12.29 12.70
N GLN A 137 -13.31 11.83 12.93
CA GLN A 137 -12.15 12.21 12.11
C GLN A 137 -12.28 11.65 10.68
N TRP A 138 -12.74 10.40 10.51
CA TRP A 138 -13.01 9.85 9.18
C TRP A 138 -14.23 10.48 8.48
N LEU A 139 -15.20 11.03 9.23
CA LEU A 139 -16.27 11.87 8.68
C LEU A 139 -15.74 13.22 8.16
N THR A 140 -14.70 13.78 8.80
CA THR A 140 -13.94 14.93 8.26
C THR A 140 -13.30 14.61 6.92
N ILE A 141 -12.78 13.39 6.75
CA ILE A 141 -12.24 12.92 5.47
C ILE A 141 -13.36 12.76 4.44
N ALA A 142 -14.44 12.07 4.78
CA ALA A 142 -15.56 11.78 3.89
C ALA A 142 -16.37 13.01 3.44
N THR A 143 -16.18 14.16 4.08
CA THR A 143 -16.80 15.44 3.70
C THR A 143 -15.87 16.34 2.87
N LEU A 144 -14.63 15.93 2.59
CA LEU A 144 -13.73 16.66 1.69
C LEU A 144 -14.02 16.34 0.21
N HIS A 145 -14.20 17.37 -0.60
CA HIS A 145 -14.00 17.22 -2.04
C HIS A 145 -12.52 17.46 -2.37
N ARG A 146 -12.04 16.86 -3.47
CA ARG A 146 -10.68 17.06 -4.00
C ARG A 146 -10.24 18.53 -4.08
N SER A 147 -11.15 19.47 -4.41
CA SER A 147 -10.82 20.91 -4.40
C SER A 147 -10.55 21.47 -3.01
N GLY A 148 -11.39 21.14 -2.02
CA GLY A 148 -11.19 21.54 -0.62
C GLY A 148 -9.99 20.86 0.03
N LEU A 149 -9.61 19.66 -0.46
CA LEU A 149 -8.36 19.01 -0.13
C LEU A 149 -7.16 19.81 -0.67
N TYR A 150 -7.14 20.18 -1.96
CA TYR A 150 -6.03 20.95 -2.55
C TYR A 150 -5.82 22.34 -1.94
N GLU A 151 -6.90 22.98 -1.46
CA GLU A 151 -6.83 24.29 -0.79
C GLU A 151 -6.42 24.19 0.69
N LYS A 152 -6.65 23.06 1.37
CA LYS A 152 -6.25 22.85 2.78
C LYS A 152 -4.93 22.08 2.87
N ALA A 153 -3.83 22.81 3.02
CA ALA A 153 -2.47 22.28 3.07
C ALA A 153 -2.28 21.17 4.12
N ASP A 154 -2.81 21.35 5.34
CA ASP A 154 -2.61 20.41 6.44
C ASP A 154 -3.30 19.06 6.18
N LEU A 155 -4.54 19.11 5.69
CA LEU A 155 -5.31 17.91 5.33
C LEU A 155 -4.80 17.25 4.05
N SER A 156 -4.25 18.00 3.09
CA SER A 156 -3.59 17.44 1.89
C SER A 156 -2.18 16.90 2.13
N ALA A 157 -1.56 17.17 3.27
CA ALA A 157 -0.39 16.42 3.73
C ALA A 157 -0.79 15.02 4.27
N ILE A 158 -1.93 14.93 4.97
CA ILE A 158 -2.39 13.69 5.61
C ILE A 158 -3.17 12.78 4.63
N VAL A 159 -4.04 13.35 3.80
CA VAL A 159 -5.04 12.64 2.98
C VAL A 159 -4.75 12.79 1.48
N SER A 160 -4.96 11.72 0.71
CA SER A 160 -4.86 11.74 -0.76
C SER A 160 -6.23 11.75 -1.45
N LYS A 161 -6.25 12.12 -2.74
CA LYS A 161 -7.46 12.01 -3.58
C LYS A 161 -7.90 10.55 -3.75
N GLU A 162 -6.96 9.61 -3.76
CA GLU A 162 -7.21 8.16 -3.81
C GLU A 162 -8.04 7.68 -2.62
N CYS A 163 -7.78 8.20 -1.41
CA CYS A 163 -8.58 7.92 -0.22
C CYS A 163 -10.04 8.36 -0.40
N LEU A 164 -10.25 9.57 -0.94
CA LEU A 164 -11.59 10.08 -1.25
C LEU A 164 -12.28 9.22 -2.32
N SER A 165 -11.56 8.81 -3.38
CA SER A 165 -12.08 7.91 -4.43
C SER A 165 -12.43 6.51 -3.92
N LEU A 166 -11.70 5.97 -2.93
CA LEU A 166 -12.00 4.69 -2.28
C LEU A 166 -13.28 4.76 -1.42
N LEU A 167 -13.55 5.90 -0.77
CA LEU A 167 -14.80 6.14 -0.05
C LEU A 167 -15.96 6.30 -1.05
N GLU A 168 -15.80 7.17 -2.04
CA GLU A 168 -16.80 7.42 -3.10
C GLU A 168 -17.19 6.11 -3.82
N GLY A 169 -16.19 5.28 -4.15
CA GLY A 169 -16.39 4.00 -4.82
C GLY A 169 -17.19 2.99 -3.99
N VAL A 170 -17.02 2.96 -2.66
CA VAL A 170 -17.84 2.12 -1.78
C VAL A 170 -19.28 2.63 -1.72
N GLY A 171 -19.50 3.93 -1.48
CA GLY A 171 -20.86 4.48 -1.43
C GLY A 171 -21.60 4.36 -2.76
N ARG A 172 -20.87 4.50 -3.88
CA ARG A 172 -21.38 4.25 -5.25
C ARG A 172 -21.83 2.80 -5.45
N ALA A 173 -21.06 1.83 -4.96
CA ALA A 173 -21.45 0.42 -5.02
C ALA A 173 -22.67 0.13 -4.12
N VAL A 174 -22.68 0.66 -2.89
CA VAL A 174 -23.77 0.49 -1.93
C VAL A 174 -25.09 1.03 -2.48
N LEU A 175 -25.08 2.22 -3.09
CA LEU A 175 -26.28 2.80 -3.70
C LEU A 175 -26.77 1.99 -4.92
N ASP A 176 -25.88 1.38 -5.71
CA ASP A 176 -26.27 0.49 -6.81
C ASP A 176 -26.96 -0.79 -6.29
N LEU A 177 -26.46 -1.35 -5.17
CA LEU A 177 -27.05 -2.52 -4.52
C LEU A 177 -28.43 -2.21 -3.91
N GLU A 178 -28.55 -1.12 -3.14
CA GLU A 178 -29.82 -0.76 -2.50
C GLU A 178 -30.91 -0.41 -3.52
N LEU A 179 -30.58 0.28 -4.62
CA LEU A 179 -31.53 0.52 -5.71
C LEU A 179 -31.98 -0.79 -6.38
N ARG A 180 -31.08 -1.75 -6.63
CA ARG A 180 -31.47 -3.07 -7.18
C ARG A 180 -32.33 -3.87 -6.21
N MET A 181 -32.07 -3.79 -4.91
CA MET A 181 -32.87 -4.41 -3.85
C MET A 181 -34.28 -3.80 -3.80
N LEU A 182 -34.38 -2.47 -3.72
CA LEU A 182 -35.63 -1.71 -3.79
C LEU A 182 -36.48 -2.11 -5.01
N ILE A 183 -35.91 -2.05 -6.23
CA ILE A 183 -36.61 -2.40 -7.47
C ILE A 183 -37.07 -3.87 -7.44
N SER A 184 -36.23 -4.79 -6.95
CA SER A 184 -36.55 -6.21 -6.89
C SER A 184 -37.60 -6.56 -5.84
N ARG A 185 -37.64 -5.84 -4.71
CA ARG A 185 -38.69 -5.94 -3.67
C ARG A 185 -40.02 -5.37 -4.18
N ARG A 186 -40.00 -4.22 -4.86
CA ARG A 186 -41.21 -3.52 -5.37
C ARG A 186 -41.83 -4.19 -6.60
N ASN A 187 -41.01 -4.65 -7.56
CA ASN A 187 -41.49 -5.36 -8.75
C ASN A 187 -40.69 -6.65 -9.03
N PRO A 188 -41.11 -7.80 -8.45
CA PRO A 188 -40.44 -9.09 -8.69
C PRO A 188 -40.67 -9.65 -10.10
N LEU A 189 -41.63 -9.13 -10.87
CA LEU A 189 -42.04 -9.66 -12.19
C LEU A 189 -41.23 -9.11 -13.37
N MET A 190 -40.48 -8.02 -13.17
CA MET A 190 -39.59 -7.46 -14.18
C MET A 190 -38.56 -8.50 -14.68
N ASN A 191 -38.09 -8.32 -15.92
CA ASN A 191 -36.86 -8.94 -16.43
C ASN A 191 -35.62 -8.08 -16.10
N VAL A 192 -34.43 -8.50 -16.54
CA VAL A 192 -33.16 -7.78 -16.26
C VAL A 192 -33.16 -6.37 -16.89
N ALA A 193 -33.46 -6.27 -18.20
CA ALA A 193 -33.44 -4.99 -18.92
C ALA A 193 -34.44 -3.96 -18.37
N GLN A 194 -35.60 -4.42 -17.88
CA GLN A 194 -36.58 -3.56 -17.18
C GLN A 194 -36.03 -3.01 -15.86
N ARG A 195 -35.28 -3.82 -15.08
CA ARG A 195 -34.64 -3.35 -13.83
C ARG A 195 -33.49 -2.38 -14.10
N ASP A 196 -32.65 -2.66 -15.08
CA ASP A 196 -31.52 -1.78 -15.41
C ASP A 196 -32.03 -0.42 -15.95
N ALA A 197 -33.11 -0.42 -16.73
CA ALA A 197 -33.78 0.81 -17.18
C ALA A 197 -34.42 1.59 -16.02
N GLU A 198 -35.10 0.91 -15.08
CA GLU A 198 -35.69 1.57 -13.92
C GLU A 198 -34.63 2.12 -12.95
N LYS A 199 -33.53 1.39 -12.76
CA LYS A 199 -32.37 1.87 -11.99
C LYS A 199 -31.77 3.12 -12.63
N ALA A 200 -31.68 3.17 -13.97
CA ALA A 200 -31.21 4.35 -14.71
C ALA A 200 -32.17 5.56 -14.59
N ARG A 201 -33.48 5.33 -14.40
CA ARG A 201 -34.47 6.38 -14.08
C ARG A 201 -34.28 6.90 -12.64
N LEU A 202 -34.14 6.00 -11.67
CA LEU A 202 -34.11 6.32 -10.23
C LEU A 202 -32.77 6.89 -9.73
N ILE A 203 -31.63 6.48 -10.29
CA ILE A 203 -30.30 6.85 -9.77
C ILE A 203 -30.07 8.38 -9.73
N GLY A 204 -30.61 9.12 -10.71
CA GLY A 204 -30.45 10.58 -10.79
C GLY A 204 -31.23 11.35 -9.70
N PRO A 205 -32.55 11.18 -9.59
CA PRO A 205 -33.36 11.73 -8.50
C PRO A 205 -32.81 11.37 -7.12
N VAL A 206 -32.68 10.07 -6.83
CA VAL A 206 -32.30 9.59 -5.48
C VAL A 206 -30.97 10.18 -5.00
N ARG A 207 -30.02 10.46 -5.90
CA ARG A 207 -28.76 11.14 -5.55
C ARG A 207 -28.94 12.60 -5.10
N ARG A 208 -29.84 13.36 -5.73
CA ARG A 208 -30.13 14.74 -5.33
C ARG A 208 -30.89 14.76 -4.01
N ASP A 209 -31.92 13.92 -3.91
CA ASP A 209 -32.75 13.79 -2.71
C ASP A 209 -31.88 13.36 -1.51
N LEU A 210 -30.90 12.46 -1.69
CA LEU A 210 -29.88 12.12 -0.69
C LEU A 210 -28.99 13.31 -0.29
N VAL A 211 -28.55 14.14 -1.24
CA VAL A 211 -27.74 15.34 -0.95
C VAL A 211 -28.52 16.34 -0.09
N GLU A 212 -29.79 16.56 -0.41
CA GLU A 212 -30.67 17.48 0.34
C GLU A 212 -31.04 16.93 1.72
N ILE A 213 -31.51 15.68 1.81
CA ILE A 213 -31.98 15.06 3.06
C ILE A 213 -30.84 14.85 4.06
N LEU A 214 -29.62 14.54 3.58
CA LEU A 214 -28.43 14.41 4.44
C LEU A 214 -27.69 15.74 4.63
N ARG A 215 -28.19 16.87 4.11
CA ARG A 215 -27.57 18.20 4.22
C ARG A 215 -26.09 18.23 3.83
N VAL A 216 -25.74 17.49 2.77
CA VAL A 216 -24.34 17.32 2.37
C VAL A 216 -23.76 18.63 1.82
N THR A 217 -24.56 19.44 1.10
CA THR A 217 -24.13 20.75 0.60
C THR A 217 -23.57 21.62 1.72
N ASP A 218 -24.35 21.77 2.79
CA ASP A 218 -24.08 22.68 3.91
C ASP A 218 -22.88 22.23 4.77
N ASN A 219 -22.54 20.93 4.73
CA ASN A 219 -21.46 20.31 5.48
C ASN A 219 -20.23 19.92 4.61
N SER A 220 -20.25 20.21 3.31
CA SER A 220 -19.17 19.85 2.39
C SER A 220 -17.95 20.78 2.51
N ARG A 221 -16.76 20.19 2.61
CA ARG A 221 -15.48 20.90 2.60
C ARG A 221 -14.95 20.99 1.17
N LEU A 222 -15.45 22.01 0.46
CA LEU A 222 -15.13 22.31 -0.94
C LEU A 222 -14.16 23.48 -1.05
N GLY A 223 -13.45 23.55 -2.17
CA GLY A 223 -12.61 24.70 -2.54
C GLY A 223 -13.44 25.86 -3.10
N ALA A 224 -12.89 27.08 -3.05
CA ALA A 224 -13.59 28.33 -3.36
C ALA A 224 -14.24 28.36 -4.75
N GLY A 225 -13.57 27.83 -5.78
CA GLY A 225 -14.12 27.79 -7.15
C GLY A 225 -15.30 26.81 -7.31
N GLU A 226 -15.29 25.71 -6.56
CA GLU A 226 -16.40 24.74 -6.55
C GLU A 226 -17.58 25.24 -5.72
N TRP A 227 -17.33 25.99 -4.65
CA TRP A 227 -18.36 26.76 -3.95
C TRP A 227 -19.05 27.76 -4.88
N GLN A 228 -18.29 28.53 -5.68
CA GLN A 228 -18.87 29.43 -6.68
C GLN A 228 -19.69 28.68 -7.74
N ALA A 229 -19.21 27.53 -8.23
CA ALA A 229 -19.95 26.69 -9.18
C ALA A 229 -21.28 26.16 -8.60
N ILE A 230 -21.32 25.78 -7.32
CA ILE A 230 -22.56 25.37 -6.65
C ILE A 230 -23.50 26.57 -6.44
N SER A 231 -22.99 27.72 -6.01
CA SER A 231 -23.78 28.95 -5.89
C SER A 231 -24.36 29.43 -7.23
N ALA A 232 -23.70 29.11 -8.35
CA ALA A 232 -24.18 29.34 -9.71
C ALA A 232 -25.04 28.19 -10.28
N GLY A 233 -25.35 27.15 -9.48
CA GLY A 233 -26.21 26.02 -9.87
C GLY A 233 -25.57 24.97 -10.79
N SER A 234 -24.28 25.06 -11.10
CA SER A 234 -23.59 24.12 -12.00
C SER A 234 -22.87 22.97 -11.29
N GLY A 235 -22.50 23.14 -10.01
CA GLY A 235 -21.68 22.19 -9.24
C GLY A 235 -22.37 20.95 -8.66
N ALA A 236 -23.55 20.53 -9.16
CA ALA A 236 -24.33 19.44 -8.54
C ALA A 236 -23.57 18.11 -8.39
N ARG A 237 -22.74 17.74 -9.39
CA ARG A 237 -21.89 16.53 -9.34
C ARG A 237 -20.87 16.55 -8.20
N THR A 238 -20.42 17.72 -7.78
CA THR A 238 -19.42 17.91 -6.72
C THR A 238 -20.00 17.47 -5.38
N VAL A 239 -21.23 17.88 -5.07
CA VAL A 239 -21.91 17.47 -3.84
C VAL A 239 -22.40 16.03 -3.90
N GLU A 240 -22.85 15.53 -5.06
CA GLU A 240 -23.09 14.09 -5.24
C GLU A 240 -21.85 13.25 -4.90
N THR A 241 -20.66 13.71 -5.30
CA THR A 241 -19.39 13.02 -5.05
C THR A 241 -19.06 12.96 -3.57
N VAL A 242 -19.29 14.05 -2.81
CA VAL A 242 -19.13 14.05 -1.35
C VAL A 242 -20.20 13.19 -0.66
N MET A 243 -21.45 13.20 -1.13
CA MET A 243 -22.52 12.35 -0.59
C MET A 243 -22.18 10.85 -0.72
N LEU A 244 -21.61 10.44 -1.86
CA LEU A 244 -21.13 9.07 -2.05
C LEU A 244 -19.95 8.73 -1.13
N GLN A 245 -19.08 9.68 -0.79
CA GLN A 245 -18.02 9.45 0.20
C GLN A 245 -18.58 9.28 1.62
N VAL A 246 -19.59 10.07 2.01
CA VAL A 246 -20.30 9.92 3.29
C VAL A 246 -21.01 8.56 3.37
N LEU A 247 -21.67 8.10 2.29
CA LEU A 247 -22.22 6.73 2.24
C LEU A 247 -21.12 5.66 2.31
N GLY A 248 -19.94 5.91 1.73
CA GLY A 248 -18.77 5.03 1.84
C GLY A 248 -18.25 4.89 3.26
N TRP A 249 -18.09 6.02 3.95
CA TRP A 249 -17.73 6.10 5.38
C TRP A 249 -18.73 5.36 6.27
N TRP A 250 -20.03 5.69 6.13
CA TRP A 250 -21.12 5.06 6.87
C TRP A 250 -21.07 3.55 6.69
N SER A 251 -20.97 3.09 5.44
CA SER A 251 -20.89 1.66 5.13
C SER A 251 -19.66 1.00 5.78
N LEU A 252 -18.47 1.59 5.66
CA LEU A 252 -17.23 0.99 6.16
C LEU A 252 -17.10 0.99 7.69
N MET A 253 -17.65 1.99 8.38
CA MET A 253 -17.40 2.22 9.82
C MET A 253 -18.58 1.93 10.74
N LEU A 254 -19.81 1.86 10.22
CA LEU A 254 -21.04 1.66 11.00
C LEU A 254 -21.87 0.48 10.44
N PRO A 255 -22.89 -0.02 11.15
CA PRO A 255 -23.81 -1.02 10.61
C PRO A 255 -24.62 -0.43 9.44
N GLY A 256 -24.68 -1.12 8.29
CA GLY A 256 -25.34 -0.60 7.09
C GLY A 256 -26.88 -0.65 7.09
N GLY A 257 -27.53 -0.96 8.23
CA GLY A 257 -28.96 -1.32 8.32
C GLY A 257 -29.94 -0.14 8.18
N THR A 258 -29.44 1.06 8.00
CA THR A 258 -30.18 2.34 7.87
C THR A 258 -30.22 2.85 6.44
N ILE A 259 -29.14 2.69 5.67
CA ILE A 259 -29.03 3.19 4.29
C ILE A 259 -30.17 2.64 3.41
N SER A 260 -30.51 1.35 3.56
CA SER A 260 -31.65 0.72 2.85
C SER A 260 -32.98 1.43 3.15
N ARG A 261 -33.23 1.79 4.41
CA ARG A 261 -34.44 2.50 4.85
C ARG A 261 -34.51 3.93 4.33
N LEU A 262 -33.38 4.62 4.22
CA LEU A 262 -33.29 5.95 3.64
C LEU A 262 -33.63 5.91 2.13
N VAL A 263 -33.12 4.92 1.39
CA VAL A 263 -33.43 4.73 -0.04
C VAL A 263 -34.90 4.29 -0.25
N ASP A 264 -35.44 3.43 0.62
CA ASP A 264 -36.88 3.09 0.60
C ASP A 264 -37.79 4.30 0.90
N GLN A 265 -37.37 5.22 1.78
CA GLN A 265 -38.10 6.47 2.06
C GLN A 265 -38.13 7.36 0.81
N ILE A 266 -36.96 7.68 0.25
CA ILE A 266 -36.84 8.59 -0.89
C ILE A 266 -37.68 8.11 -2.10
N HIS A 267 -37.68 6.80 -2.37
CA HIS A 267 -38.52 6.25 -3.43
C HIS A 267 -40.03 6.37 -3.13
N ALA A 268 -40.46 6.37 -1.88
CA ALA A 268 -41.87 6.58 -1.55
C ALA A 268 -42.32 8.01 -1.92
N ASP A 269 -41.46 9.00 -1.64
CA ASP A 269 -41.74 10.43 -1.89
C ASP A 269 -41.68 10.78 -3.39
N LEU A 270 -40.86 10.08 -4.19
CA LEU A 270 -40.80 10.21 -5.66
C LEU A 270 -42.06 9.72 -6.42
N GLY A 271 -42.95 8.98 -5.75
CA GLY A 271 -44.26 8.58 -6.28
C GLY A 271 -44.25 7.41 -7.30
N PRO A 272 -45.42 6.78 -7.55
CA PRO A 272 -45.55 5.65 -8.46
C PRO A 272 -45.62 6.09 -9.94
N ASP A 273 -44.58 5.81 -10.71
CA ASP A 273 -44.54 6.06 -12.15
C ASP A 273 -45.29 4.96 -12.93
N THR A 274 -46.38 5.34 -13.60
CA THR A 274 -47.24 4.44 -14.37
C THR A 274 -46.69 4.09 -15.76
N THR A 275 -45.56 4.65 -16.17
CA THR A 275 -45.02 4.52 -17.54
C THR A 275 -43.94 3.43 -17.69
N VAL A 276 -43.42 2.91 -16.58
CA VAL A 276 -42.25 2.00 -16.54
C VAL A 276 -42.64 0.54 -16.82
N GLY A 277 -41.77 -0.17 -17.56
CA GLY A 277 -41.86 -1.61 -17.80
C GLY A 277 -42.56 -1.99 -19.12
N TYR A 278 -43.36 -1.10 -19.69
CA TYR A 278 -44.03 -1.30 -20.97
C TYR A 278 -43.08 -1.04 -22.16
N ASP A 279 -42.81 -2.08 -22.98
CA ASP A 279 -42.27 -1.85 -24.33
C ASP A 279 -43.40 -1.45 -25.26
N TRP A 280 -43.70 -0.14 -25.26
CA TRP A 280 -44.77 0.45 -26.05
C TRP A 280 -44.68 0.14 -27.55
N ARG A 281 -43.47 0.03 -28.11
CA ARG A 281 -43.28 -0.24 -29.56
C ARG A 281 -43.55 -1.71 -29.87
N THR A 282 -43.05 -2.63 -29.05
CA THR A 282 -43.32 -4.06 -29.21
C THR A 282 -44.79 -4.39 -28.93
N MET A 283 -45.41 -3.84 -27.88
CA MET A 283 -46.85 -4.02 -27.61
C MET A 283 -47.74 -3.48 -28.73
N LEU A 284 -47.38 -2.34 -29.33
CA LEU A 284 -48.08 -1.82 -30.51
C LEU A 284 -47.93 -2.78 -31.70
N SER A 285 -46.73 -3.30 -31.95
CA SER A 285 -46.50 -4.28 -33.01
C SER A 285 -47.21 -5.62 -32.76
N GLU A 286 -47.36 -6.04 -31.50
CA GLU A 286 -48.02 -7.28 -31.08
C GLU A 286 -49.54 -7.20 -31.24
N HIS A 287 -50.16 -6.12 -30.75
CA HIS A 287 -51.62 -5.97 -30.69
C HIS A 287 -52.21 -5.22 -31.91
N PHE A 288 -51.44 -4.34 -32.53
CA PHE A 288 -51.86 -3.50 -33.66
C PHE A 288 -51.01 -3.71 -34.92
N GLY A 289 -50.05 -4.65 -34.95
CA GLY A 289 -49.21 -4.93 -36.13
C GLY A 289 -50.00 -5.36 -37.37
N LYS A 290 -51.16 -6.01 -37.19
CA LYS A 290 -52.11 -6.34 -38.27
C LYS A 290 -52.74 -5.11 -38.93
N LEU A 291 -52.63 -3.93 -38.31
CA LEU A 291 -53.11 -2.64 -38.81
C LEU A 291 -51.94 -1.77 -39.32
N ALA A 292 -50.80 -2.39 -39.65
CA ALA A 292 -49.63 -1.78 -40.29
C ALA A 292 -49.24 -0.37 -39.76
N PRO A 293 -48.79 -0.25 -38.50
CA PRO A 293 -48.47 1.04 -37.88
C PRO A 293 -47.26 1.72 -38.55
N GLU A 294 -47.54 2.73 -39.38
CA GLU A 294 -46.56 3.61 -40.03
C GLU A 294 -46.07 4.68 -39.05
N PHE A 295 -44.77 4.99 -39.07
CA PHE A 295 -44.15 6.03 -38.24
C PHE A 295 -43.62 7.17 -39.10
N PHE A 296 -44.20 8.36 -38.92
CA PHE A 296 -43.75 9.62 -39.52
C PHE A 296 -42.90 10.38 -38.49
N PHE A 297 -41.83 11.03 -38.94
CA PHE A 297 -40.90 11.76 -38.06
C PHE A 297 -40.74 13.20 -38.53
N SER A 298 -40.71 14.14 -37.59
CA SER A 298 -40.24 15.51 -37.80
C SER A 298 -38.97 15.76 -37.01
N GLU A 299 -38.11 16.64 -37.53
CA GLU A 299 -36.82 17.02 -36.95
C GLU A 299 -36.78 18.55 -36.76
N GLN A 300 -36.28 19.02 -35.62
CA GLN A 300 -36.11 20.44 -35.32
C GLN A 300 -34.83 20.68 -34.52
N GLY A 301 -34.26 21.88 -34.62
CA GLY A 301 -33.02 22.28 -33.93
C GLY A 301 -31.74 22.06 -34.76
N PRO A 302 -30.61 22.65 -34.31
CA PRO A 302 -29.32 22.54 -34.99
C PRO A 302 -28.73 21.14 -34.85
N ASP A 303 -27.81 20.74 -35.74
CA ASP A 303 -27.29 19.36 -35.83
C ASP A 303 -26.77 18.77 -34.50
N HIS A 304 -26.13 19.60 -33.66
CA HIS A 304 -25.60 19.19 -32.35
C HIS A 304 -26.66 19.07 -31.24
N THR A 305 -27.89 19.57 -31.46
CA THR A 305 -29.00 19.53 -30.49
C THR A 305 -30.32 19.13 -31.16
N LYS A 306 -30.27 18.19 -32.12
CA LYS A 306 -31.46 17.75 -32.86
C LYS A 306 -32.52 17.11 -31.97
N LEU A 307 -33.75 17.58 -32.14
CA LEU A 307 -34.95 17.08 -31.50
C LEU A 307 -35.84 16.39 -32.55
N PHE A 308 -36.41 15.25 -32.15
CA PHE A 308 -37.22 14.39 -33.00
C PHE A 308 -38.62 14.24 -32.39
N GLN A 309 -39.66 14.44 -33.18
CA GLN A 309 -41.01 14.05 -32.82
C GLN A 309 -41.47 12.95 -33.78
N ALA A 310 -42.39 12.10 -33.33
CA ALA A 310 -42.95 11.04 -34.17
C ALA A 310 -44.48 10.98 -34.05
N THR A 311 -45.13 10.67 -35.16
CA THR A 311 -46.55 10.36 -35.25
C THR A 311 -46.68 8.94 -35.76
N VAL A 312 -47.46 8.11 -35.07
CA VAL A 312 -47.82 6.77 -35.56
C VAL A 312 -49.25 6.78 -36.11
N ARG A 313 -49.46 6.10 -37.24
CA ARG A 313 -50.76 5.96 -37.91
C ARG A 313 -50.98 4.52 -38.34
N THR A 314 -52.19 4.00 -38.15
CA THR A 314 -52.60 2.64 -38.56
C THR A 314 -53.54 2.67 -39.76
N SER A 315 -53.68 1.53 -40.43
CA SER A 315 -54.49 1.35 -41.64
C SER A 315 -56.00 1.55 -41.45
N ASP A 316 -56.47 1.64 -40.21
CA ASP A 316 -57.85 1.97 -39.82
C ASP A 316 -58.07 3.47 -39.55
N GLY A 317 -57.09 4.31 -39.92
CA GLY A 317 -57.16 5.77 -39.81
C GLY A 317 -56.86 6.35 -38.42
N ARG A 318 -56.67 5.51 -37.40
CA ARG A 318 -56.25 5.99 -36.07
C ARG A 318 -54.81 6.49 -36.12
N SER A 319 -54.52 7.55 -35.36
CA SER A 319 -53.18 8.10 -35.21
C SER A 319 -52.95 8.69 -33.82
N SER A 320 -51.68 8.90 -33.48
CA SER A 320 -51.25 9.67 -32.29
C SER A 320 -49.82 10.17 -32.44
N THR A 321 -49.57 11.38 -31.94
CA THR A 321 -48.26 12.02 -31.93
C THR A 321 -47.63 11.91 -30.54
N GLY A 322 -46.37 11.49 -30.46
CA GLY A 322 -45.60 11.43 -29.21
C GLY A 322 -45.04 12.79 -28.81
N SER A 323 -44.59 12.90 -27.57
CA SER A 323 -43.75 14.04 -27.13
C SER A 323 -42.40 14.04 -27.85
N VAL A 324 -41.73 15.20 -27.85
CA VAL A 324 -40.43 15.42 -28.49
C VAL A 324 -39.32 14.70 -27.71
N ALA A 325 -38.35 14.11 -28.41
CA ALA A 325 -37.24 13.33 -27.84
C ALA A 325 -35.89 13.62 -28.52
N ARG A 326 -34.79 13.13 -27.94
CA ARG A 326 -33.42 13.32 -28.48
C ARG A 326 -32.98 12.26 -29.50
N SER A 327 -33.86 11.31 -29.86
CA SER A 327 -33.59 10.35 -30.93
C SER A 327 -34.87 9.85 -31.62
N LYS A 328 -34.77 9.44 -32.89
CA LYS A 328 -35.88 8.80 -33.62
C LYS A 328 -36.41 7.55 -32.92
N LYS A 329 -35.52 6.75 -32.32
CA LYS A 329 -35.89 5.52 -31.59
C LYS A 329 -36.77 5.83 -30.37
N GLU A 330 -36.44 6.90 -29.64
CA GLU A 330 -37.21 7.35 -28.48
C GLU A 330 -38.51 8.07 -28.85
N ALA A 331 -38.47 8.94 -29.86
CA ALA A 331 -39.68 9.58 -30.40
C ALA A 331 -40.73 8.54 -30.82
N ALA A 332 -40.29 7.46 -31.51
CA ALA A 332 -41.16 6.34 -31.88
C ALA A 332 -41.73 5.57 -30.66
N ARG A 333 -40.97 5.45 -29.55
CA ARG A 333 -41.48 4.87 -28.30
C ARG A 333 -42.60 5.74 -27.73
N LEU A 334 -42.41 7.05 -27.69
CA LEU A 334 -43.39 8.01 -27.16
C LEU A 334 -44.66 8.08 -28.04
N ALA A 335 -44.52 8.00 -29.37
CA ALA A 335 -45.67 7.90 -30.28
C ALA A 335 -46.47 6.61 -30.06
N SER A 336 -45.77 5.47 -29.86
CA SER A 336 -46.41 4.19 -29.54
C SER A 336 -47.12 4.23 -28.17
N GLN A 337 -46.53 4.91 -27.18
CA GLN A 337 -47.12 5.12 -25.86
C GLN A 337 -48.39 5.98 -25.96
N ALA A 338 -48.34 7.10 -26.67
CA ALA A 338 -49.50 7.98 -26.91
C ALA A 338 -50.64 7.22 -27.58
N TYR A 339 -50.34 6.46 -28.66
CA TYR A 339 -51.33 5.65 -29.36
C TYR A 339 -51.98 4.60 -28.46
N LEU A 340 -51.20 3.82 -27.70
CA LEU A 340 -51.75 2.78 -26.82
C LEU A 340 -52.53 3.37 -25.64
N THR A 341 -52.16 4.55 -25.16
CA THR A 341 -52.90 5.26 -24.11
C THR A 341 -54.25 5.76 -24.62
N ALA A 342 -54.28 6.36 -25.81
CA ALA A 342 -55.50 6.89 -26.41
C ALA A 342 -56.45 5.79 -26.94
N HIS A 343 -55.91 4.77 -27.62
CA HIS A 343 -56.68 3.81 -28.42
C HIS A 343 -56.76 2.39 -27.82
N ALA A 344 -56.04 2.12 -26.72
CA ALA A 344 -56.01 0.81 -26.07
C ALA A 344 -56.08 0.84 -24.51
N PRO A 345 -56.80 1.77 -23.84
CA PRO A 345 -56.73 1.91 -22.38
C PRO A 345 -57.17 0.65 -21.60
N ARG A 346 -58.08 -0.16 -22.14
CA ARG A 346 -58.48 -1.46 -21.55
C ARG A 346 -57.35 -2.51 -21.58
N LEU A 347 -56.41 -2.40 -22.52
CA LEU A 347 -55.24 -3.28 -22.62
C LEU A 347 -54.23 -2.99 -21.50
N LEU A 348 -54.11 -1.72 -21.12
CA LEU A 348 -53.27 -1.26 -20.01
C LEU A 348 -53.92 -1.59 -18.66
N ALA A 349 -55.25 -1.50 -18.57
CA ALA A 349 -56.00 -1.82 -17.36
C ALA A 349 -56.13 -3.33 -17.06
N SER A 350 -56.02 -4.22 -18.06
CA SER A 350 -56.24 -5.68 -17.86
C SER A 350 -55.03 -6.45 -17.34
N ARG A 351 -53.81 -5.89 -17.45
CA ARG A 351 -52.56 -6.55 -17.03
C ARG A 351 -52.21 -6.37 -15.55
N THR A 352 -52.88 -5.45 -14.84
CA THR A 352 -52.68 -5.24 -13.39
C THR A 352 -53.19 -6.39 -12.51
N SER A 353 -54.02 -7.29 -13.05
CA SER A 353 -54.67 -8.39 -12.32
C SER A 353 -54.34 -9.79 -12.85
N SER A 354 -53.47 -9.93 -13.87
CA SER A 354 -53.31 -11.18 -14.63
C SER A 354 -51.88 -11.72 -14.76
N ASP A 355 -50.89 -11.18 -14.04
CA ASP A 355 -49.57 -11.81 -13.85
C ASP A 355 -49.54 -12.60 -12.53
N ARG A 356 -50.05 -13.85 -12.54
CA ARG A 356 -49.83 -14.79 -11.42
C ARG A 356 -48.34 -15.04 -11.26
N LYS A 357 -47.82 -14.97 -10.02
CA LYS A 357 -46.43 -15.35 -9.71
C LYS A 357 -46.15 -16.78 -10.22
N PRO A 358 -45.19 -17.00 -11.15
CA PRO A 358 -44.62 -18.34 -11.33
C PRO A 358 -43.93 -18.71 -10.01
N PRO A 359 -44.35 -19.78 -9.32
CA PRO A 359 -44.01 -19.92 -7.92
C PRO A 359 -42.60 -20.54 -7.75
N LEU A 360 -41.79 -19.90 -6.91
CA LEU A 360 -40.47 -20.40 -6.48
C LEU A 360 -40.53 -21.79 -5.80
N SER A 361 -41.72 -22.30 -5.48
CA SER A 361 -41.94 -23.63 -4.90
C SER A 361 -41.79 -24.80 -5.88
N GLU A 362 -41.79 -24.56 -7.20
CA GLU A 362 -41.75 -25.65 -8.20
C GLU A 362 -40.34 -26.12 -8.59
N LEU A 363 -39.28 -25.37 -8.29
CA LEU A 363 -37.90 -25.81 -8.55
C LEU A 363 -37.45 -26.85 -7.51
N PRO A 364 -37.10 -28.10 -7.89
CA PRO A 364 -36.70 -29.11 -6.92
C PRO A 364 -35.40 -28.75 -6.19
N VAL A 365 -35.25 -29.19 -4.94
CA VAL A 365 -34.10 -28.85 -4.08
C VAL A 365 -33.23 -30.08 -3.80
N HIS A 366 -32.12 -30.19 -4.54
CA HIS A 366 -31.12 -31.26 -4.40
C HIS A 366 -30.19 -31.03 -3.20
N MET A 367 -29.30 -31.99 -2.93
CA MET A 367 -28.36 -31.94 -1.80
C MET A 367 -27.42 -30.74 -1.87
N GLU A 368 -26.79 -30.48 -3.04
CA GLU A 368 -25.86 -29.36 -3.21
C GLU A 368 -26.50 -27.98 -2.95
N HIS A 369 -27.79 -27.80 -3.27
CA HIS A 369 -28.49 -26.54 -2.99
C HIS A 369 -28.63 -26.30 -1.47
N ARG A 370 -28.78 -27.37 -0.68
CA ARG A 370 -28.85 -27.30 0.80
C ARG A 370 -27.46 -27.16 1.41
N ARG A 371 -26.45 -27.83 0.84
CA ARG A 371 -25.04 -27.67 1.18
C ARG A 371 -24.61 -26.21 1.02
N LEU A 372 -24.93 -25.58 -0.11
CA LEU A 372 -24.65 -24.16 -0.35
C LEU A 372 -25.43 -23.25 0.59
N ALA A 373 -26.73 -23.51 0.84
CA ALA A 373 -27.50 -22.74 1.81
C ALA A 373 -26.88 -22.78 3.22
N GLY A 374 -26.49 -23.96 3.71
CA GLY A 374 -25.80 -24.13 4.99
C GLY A 374 -24.39 -23.56 5.03
N LEU A 375 -23.67 -23.56 3.90
CA LEU A 375 -22.32 -22.97 3.79
C LEU A 375 -22.32 -21.44 4.00
N PHE A 376 -23.42 -20.77 3.61
CA PHE A 376 -23.64 -19.34 3.80
C PHE A 376 -24.48 -18.98 5.05
N ASP A 377 -24.78 -19.95 5.92
CA ASP A 377 -25.70 -19.80 7.08
C ASP A 377 -27.08 -19.20 6.69
N THR A 378 -27.77 -19.89 5.77
CA THR A 378 -29.09 -19.52 5.24
C THR A 378 -30.03 -20.73 5.14
N THR A 379 -31.34 -20.48 5.09
CA THR A 379 -32.37 -21.52 5.26
C THR A 379 -33.13 -21.90 3.98
N ASP A 380 -33.36 -20.98 3.04
CA ASP A 380 -34.12 -21.28 1.81
C ASP A 380 -33.22 -21.68 0.62
N ALA A 381 -32.93 -22.98 0.57
CA ALA A 381 -32.20 -23.61 -0.54
C ALA A 381 -32.90 -23.50 -1.92
N ARG A 382 -34.14 -22.98 -2.02
CA ARG A 382 -34.80 -22.71 -3.31
C ARG A 382 -34.18 -21.51 -4.04
N LEU A 383 -33.67 -20.50 -3.33
CA LEU A 383 -32.98 -19.38 -3.98
C LEU A 383 -31.67 -19.85 -4.64
N PHE A 384 -30.92 -20.74 -3.99
CA PHE A 384 -29.74 -21.40 -4.57
C PHE A 384 -30.12 -22.30 -5.76
N ALA A 385 -31.24 -23.03 -5.67
CA ALA A 385 -31.76 -23.81 -6.79
C ALA A 385 -32.06 -22.94 -8.03
N LYS A 386 -32.56 -21.70 -7.83
CA LYS A 386 -32.77 -20.72 -8.90
C LYS A 386 -31.46 -20.12 -9.41
N ALA A 387 -30.55 -19.74 -8.52
CA ALA A 387 -29.24 -19.18 -8.85
C ALA A 387 -28.42 -20.09 -9.79
N LEU A 388 -28.60 -21.40 -9.67
CA LEU A 388 -27.91 -22.42 -10.44
C LEU A 388 -28.72 -22.93 -11.64
N THR A 389 -29.85 -22.29 -11.97
CA THR A 389 -30.72 -22.67 -13.10
C THR A 389 -30.54 -21.74 -14.30
N HIS A 390 -29.83 -22.20 -15.33
CA HIS A 390 -29.55 -21.42 -16.54
C HIS A 390 -30.77 -21.32 -17.47
N LYS A 391 -30.88 -20.22 -18.23
CA LYS A 391 -31.94 -19.96 -19.22
C LYS A 391 -32.15 -21.10 -20.23
N SER A 392 -31.10 -21.83 -20.61
CA SER A 392 -31.23 -23.03 -21.48
C SER A 392 -32.07 -24.14 -20.86
N TRP A 393 -31.93 -24.38 -19.55
CA TRP A 393 -32.72 -25.42 -18.87
C TRP A 393 -34.18 -25.00 -18.75
N VAL A 394 -34.42 -23.73 -18.41
CA VAL A 394 -35.77 -23.13 -18.35
C VAL A 394 -36.49 -23.25 -19.69
N TYR A 395 -35.81 -22.97 -20.80
CA TYR A 395 -36.36 -23.08 -22.15
C TYR A 395 -36.74 -24.53 -22.51
N GLU A 396 -35.93 -25.52 -22.11
CA GLU A 396 -36.22 -26.94 -22.36
C GLU A 396 -37.24 -27.57 -21.39
N ASN A 397 -37.43 -27.01 -20.18
CA ASN A 397 -38.15 -27.69 -19.08
C ASN A 397 -39.34 -26.90 -18.50
N THR A 398 -39.73 -25.75 -19.07
CA THR A 398 -40.92 -24.99 -18.60
C THR A 398 -41.92 -24.71 -19.74
N PRO A 399 -43.25 -24.72 -19.48
CA PRO A 399 -44.26 -24.77 -20.56
C PRO A 399 -44.28 -23.59 -21.55
N HIS A 400 -43.66 -22.45 -21.19
CA HIS A 400 -43.59 -21.25 -22.04
C HIS A 400 -42.19 -20.60 -22.05
N GLY A 401 -41.15 -21.29 -21.54
CA GLY A 401 -39.79 -20.75 -21.49
C GLY A 401 -39.65 -19.48 -20.64
N ASP A 402 -40.39 -19.36 -19.53
CA ASP A 402 -40.45 -18.14 -18.72
C ASP A 402 -39.10 -17.84 -18.04
N ARG A 403 -38.33 -16.93 -18.66
CA ARG A 403 -37.00 -16.52 -18.19
C ARG A 403 -36.99 -15.96 -16.76
N ARG A 404 -38.14 -15.55 -16.20
CA ARG A 404 -38.26 -15.16 -14.78
C ARG A 404 -37.84 -16.30 -13.84
N ALA A 405 -37.92 -17.57 -14.27
CA ALA A 405 -37.47 -18.75 -13.52
C ALA A 405 -35.94 -19.00 -13.58
N SER A 406 -35.21 -18.31 -14.46
CA SER A 406 -33.75 -18.47 -14.61
C SER A 406 -32.94 -17.67 -13.58
N ASN A 407 -31.63 -17.91 -13.55
CA ASN A 407 -30.68 -17.19 -12.72
C ASN A 407 -30.42 -15.74 -13.14
N GLU A 408 -30.82 -15.30 -14.34
CA GLU A 408 -30.48 -13.95 -14.90
C GLU A 408 -30.77 -12.79 -13.92
N VAL A 409 -31.89 -12.86 -13.19
CA VAL A 409 -32.27 -11.83 -12.20
C VAL A 409 -31.40 -11.87 -10.94
N LEU A 410 -31.04 -13.08 -10.46
CA LEU A 410 -30.16 -13.23 -9.30
C LEU A 410 -28.72 -12.87 -9.64
N ALA A 411 -28.24 -13.16 -10.85
CA ALA A 411 -26.92 -12.75 -11.29
C ALA A 411 -26.79 -11.21 -11.46
N ASN A 412 -27.80 -10.54 -12.05
CA ASN A 412 -27.82 -9.08 -12.12
C ASN A 412 -27.76 -8.43 -10.72
N LEU A 413 -28.50 -8.93 -9.73
CA LEU A 413 -28.37 -8.48 -8.33
C LEU A 413 -27.00 -8.85 -7.74
N GLY A 414 -26.53 -10.06 -8.02
CA GLY A 414 -25.27 -10.62 -7.52
C GLY A 414 -24.03 -9.87 -7.97
N SER A 415 -24.03 -9.30 -9.17
CA SER A 415 -22.96 -8.41 -9.65
C SER A 415 -22.80 -7.17 -8.76
N ALA A 416 -23.90 -6.63 -8.21
CA ALA A 416 -23.86 -5.50 -7.26
C ALA A 416 -23.46 -5.96 -5.85
N VAL A 417 -23.94 -7.12 -5.38
CA VAL A 417 -23.49 -7.72 -4.10
C VAL A 417 -21.98 -7.93 -4.11
N LEU A 418 -21.45 -8.57 -5.17
CA LEU A 418 -20.02 -8.78 -5.37
C LEU A 418 -19.24 -7.46 -5.50
N GLY A 419 -19.76 -6.49 -6.24
CA GLY A 419 -19.15 -5.16 -6.38
C GLY A 419 -19.03 -4.43 -5.04
N VAL A 420 -20.05 -4.50 -4.19
CA VAL A 420 -20.02 -3.95 -2.83
C VAL A 420 -18.99 -4.67 -1.96
N LEU A 421 -18.97 -6.01 -1.97
CA LEU A 421 -18.00 -6.81 -1.22
C LEU A 421 -16.55 -6.51 -1.64
N ALA A 422 -16.28 -6.45 -2.94
CA ALA A 422 -14.95 -6.16 -3.48
C ALA A 422 -14.50 -4.73 -3.17
N ALA A 423 -15.38 -3.74 -3.33
CA ALA A 423 -15.12 -2.36 -2.97
C ALA A 423 -14.81 -2.22 -1.46
N ARG A 424 -15.65 -2.80 -0.59
CA ARG A 424 -15.47 -2.75 0.87
C ARG A 424 -14.19 -3.43 1.32
N ALA A 425 -13.94 -4.66 0.87
CA ALA A 425 -12.74 -5.42 1.23
C ALA A 425 -11.45 -4.71 0.78
N ARG A 426 -11.43 -4.09 -0.41
CA ARG A 426 -10.28 -3.34 -0.91
C ARG A 426 -10.09 -2.00 -0.20
N SER A 427 -11.14 -1.18 -0.07
CA SER A 427 -11.06 0.11 0.63
C SER A 427 -10.68 -0.07 2.10
N ALA A 428 -11.32 -0.98 2.83
CA ALA A 428 -10.96 -1.29 4.22
C ALA A 428 -9.51 -1.78 4.35
N ARG A 429 -9.03 -2.63 3.42
CA ARG A 429 -7.64 -3.07 3.42
C ARG A 429 -6.67 -1.91 3.23
N LEU A 430 -6.82 -1.12 2.16
CA LEU A 430 -5.90 -0.04 1.81
C LEU A 430 -5.89 1.06 2.88
N LEU A 431 -7.08 1.42 3.38
CA LEU A 431 -7.24 2.46 4.39
C LEU A 431 -6.93 1.99 5.83
N SER A 432 -6.72 0.68 6.08
CA SER A 432 -6.29 0.18 7.39
C SER A 432 -4.88 0.58 7.82
N SER A 433 -4.04 0.99 6.86
CA SER A 433 -2.63 1.36 7.12
C SER A 433 -2.24 2.76 6.66
N THR A 434 -3.04 3.44 5.82
CA THR A 434 -2.69 4.76 5.29
C THR A 434 -3.90 5.52 4.72
N THR A 435 -3.93 6.83 4.92
CA THR A 435 -4.80 7.80 4.21
C THR A 435 -4.23 8.26 2.87
N ARG A 436 -3.05 7.74 2.48
CA ARG A 436 -2.40 7.91 1.19
C ARG A 436 -2.11 6.51 0.57
N PRO A 437 -3.14 5.77 0.14
CA PRO A 437 -2.97 4.45 -0.46
C PRO A 437 -2.37 4.50 -1.87
N ASP A 438 -1.76 3.38 -2.27
CA ASP A 438 -1.20 3.11 -3.60
C ASP A 438 -2.23 3.46 -4.72
N PRO A 439 -1.94 4.41 -5.64
CA PRO A 439 -2.88 4.80 -6.70
C PRO A 439 -3.20 3.71 -7.72
N ASP A 440 -2.38 2.67 -7.84
CA ASP A 440 -2.64 1.54 -8.74
C ASP A 440 -3.68 0.62 -8.12
N LEU A 441 -3.50 0.30 -6.83
CA LEU A 441 -4.46 -0.49 -6.05
C LEU A 441 -5.76 0.28 -5.77
N SER A 442 -5.73 1.61 -5.73
CA SER A 442 -6.91 2.44 -5.42
C SER A 442 -7.91 2.59 -6.59
N THR A 443 -7.63 1.96 -7.74
CA THR A 443 -8.49 1.98 -8.93
C THR A 443 -9.23 0.65 -9.14
N GLY A 444 -10.31 0.65 -9.92
CA GLY A 444 -10.97 -0.57 -10.41
C GLY A 444 -11.55 -1.49 -9.34
N LEU A 445 -12.50 -0.99 -8.52
CA LEU A 445 -13.14 -1.75 -7.42
C LEU A 445 -14.03 -2.94 -7.85
N THR A 446 -14.05 -3.30 -9.14
CA THR A 446 -14.82 -4.41 -9.70
C THR A 446 -14.03 -5.72 -9.71
N VAL A 447 -14.73 -6.83 -10.00
CA VAL A 447 -14.14 -8.17 -10.18
C VAL A 447 -14.39 -8.62 -11.62
N PRO A 448 -13.36 -9.00 -12.40
CA PRO A 448 -13.53 -9.62 -13.71
C PRO A 448 -14.23 -10.99 -13.65
N ASP A 449 -15.03 -11.33 -14.65
CA ASP A 449 -15.70 -12.64 -14.74
C ASP A 449 -14.70 -13.82 -14.80
N GLU A 450 -13.51 -13.59 -15.38
CA GLU A 450 -12.42 -14.56 -15.45
C GLU A 450 -11.81 -14.89 -14.08
N ASP A 451 -11.77 -13.93 -13.15
CA ASP A 451 -11.33 -14.15 -11.77
C ASP A 451 -12.35 -14.97 -10.95
N LEU A 452 -13.62 -15.03 -11.39
CA LEU A 452 -14.68 -15.79 -10.72
C LEU A 452 -14.72 -17.27 -11.09
N VAL A 453 -13.98 -17.70 -12.12
CA VAL A 453 -13.97 -19.11 -12.55
C VAL A 453 -13.39 -20.05 -11.49
N PRO A 454 -12.22 -19.80 -10.87
CA PRO A 454 -11.72 -20.65 -9.78
C PRO A 454 -12.71 -20.73 -8.61
N LEU A 455 -13.24 -19.58 -8.16
CA LEU A 455 -14.22 -19.52 -7.08
C LEU A 455 -15.50 -20.31 -7.38
N ALA A 456 -15.93 -20.40 -8.64
CA ALA A 456 -17.05 -21.25 -9.05
C ALA A 456 -16.74 -22.75 -8.86
N HIS A 457 -15.50 -23.17 -9.13
CA HIS A 457 -15.03 -24.54 -8.92
C HIS A 457 -14.85 -24.87 -7.43
N ASP A 458 -14.28 -23.96 -6.64
CA ASP A 458 -14.04 -24.17 -5.20
C ASP A 458 -15.36 -24.24 -4.40
N LEU A 459 -16.36 -23.44 -4.78
CA LEU A 459 -17.74 -23.55 -4.29
C LEU A 459 -18.48 -24.80 -4.82
N GLY A 460 -17.91 -25.55 -5.75
CA GLY A 460 -18.47 -26.77 -6.35
C GLY A 460 -19.65 -26.53 -7.29
N LEU A 461 -19.85 -25.31 -7.79
CA LEU A 461 -21.06 -24.92 -8.54
C LEU A 461 -21.30 -25.75 -9.82
N PRO A 462 -20.29 -26.11 -10.65
CA PRO A 462 -20.53 -26.85 -11.89
C PRO A 462 -21.29 -28.17 -11.73
N ALA A 463 -21.14 -28.86 -10.60
CA ALA A 463 -21.86 -30.11 -10.32
C ALA A 463 -23.34 -29.88 -9.94
N ALA A 464 -23.68 -28.68 -9.46
CA ALA A 464 -25.02 -28.30 -9.03
C ALA A 464 -25.84 -27.56 -10.11
N CYS A 465 -25.19 -27.08 -11.17
CA CYS A 465 -25.84 -26.28 -12.22
C CYS A 465 -26.82 -27.07 -13.12
N ARG A 466 -28.01 -26.49 -13.32
CA ARG A 466 -28.99 -26.96 -14.31
C ARG A 466 -28.77 -26.29 -15.65
N LEU A 467 -28.17 -27.06 -16.56
CA LEU A 467 -28.04 -26.77 -17.99
C LEU A 467 -29.04 -27.58 -18.81
N GLY A 468 -29.39 -27.04 -19.98
CA GLY A 468 -30.13 -27.79 -20.99
C GLY A 468 -29.28 -28.88 -21.64
N ALA A 469 -29.89 -29.88 -22.26
CA ALA A 469 -29.22 -30.99 -22.93
C ALA A 469 -28.27 -30.51 -24.05
N GLY A 470 -28.64 -29.45 -24.77
CA GLY A 470 -27.75 -28.81 -25.75
C GLY A 470 -26.55 -28.13 -25.08
N GLN A 471 -26.80 -27.27 -24.08
CA GLN A 471 -25.75 -26.53 -23.39
C GLN A 471 -24.78 -27.46 -22.63
N ARG A 472 -25.27 -28.55 -22.03
CA ARG A 472 -24.43 -29.53 -21.32
C ARG A 472 -23.42 -30.23 -22.25
N ARG A 473 -23.69 -30.32 -23.56
CA ARG A 473 -22.72 -30.83 -24.56
C ARG A 473 -21.65 -29.79 -24.96
N LEU A 474 -21.99 -28.50 -24.90
CA LEU A 474 -21.08 -27.39 -25.19
C LEU A 474 -20.22 -26.97 -23.99
N GLY A 475 -20.57 -27.43 -22.78
CA GLY A 475 -19.90 -27.05 -21.54
C GLY A 475 -20.40 -25.73 -20.95
N MET A 476 -19.59 -25.15 -20.06
CA MET A 476 -19.83 -23.86 -19.40
C MET A 476 -18.82 -22.82 -19.87
N THR A 477 -19.27 -21.58 -20.05
CA THR A 477 -18.41 -20.43 -20.35
C THR A 477 -18.04 -19.67 -19.08
N THR A 478 -17.00 -18.85 -19.16
CA THR A 478 -16.62 -17.86 -18.13
C THR A 478 -17.82 -17.06 -17.66
N GLU A 479 -18.59 -16.49 -18.60
CA GLU A 479 -19.82 -15.73 -18.35
C GLU A 479 -20.85 -16.56 -17.53
N MET A 480 -21.07 -17.83 -17.88
CA MET A 480 -21.99 -18.70 -17.11
C MET A 480 -21.49 -18.94 -15.68
N LEU A 481 -20.20 -19.24 -15.50
CA LEU A 481 -19.61 -19.50 -14.18
C LEU A 481 -19.65 -18.25 -13.28
N ALA A 482 -19.30 -17.08 -13.82
CA ALA A 482 -19.43 -15.80 -13.15
C ALA A 482 -20.88 -15.51 -12.73
N ASN A 483 -21.85 -15.67 -13.65
CA ASN A 483 -23.28 -15.53 -13.35
C ASN A 483 -23.77 -16.53 -12.28
N PHE A 484 -23.22 -17.74 -12.20
CA PHE A 484 -23.56 -18.70 -11.14
C PHE A 484 -23.01 -18.26 -9.78
N VAL A 485 -21.76 -17.79 -9.68
CA VAL A 485 -21.18 -17.25 -8.44
C VAL A 485 -21.96 -16.02 -7.97
N GLN A 486 -22.19 -15.06 -8.86
CA GLN A 486 -22.99 -13.86 -8.58
C GLN A 486 -24.41 -14.24 -8.13
N GLY A 487 -25.08 -15.16 -8.84
CA GLY A 487 -26.41 -15.64 -8.47
C GLY A 487 -26.46 -16.31 -7.09
N VAL A 488 -25.43 -17.06 -6.70
CA VAL A 488 -25.30 -17.68 -5.37
C VAL A 488 -25.09 -16.62 -4.29
N LEU A 489 -24.24 -15.62 -4.53
CA LEU A 489 -24.06 -14.48 -3.61
C LEU A 489 -25.37 -13.69 -3.42
N ALA A 490 -26.16 -13.49 -4.47
CA ALA A 490 -27.49 -12.87 -4.35
C ALA A 490 -28.50 -13.75 -3.60
N ALA A 491 -28.51 -15.06 -3.86
CA ALA A 491 -29.39 -16.00 -3.17
C ALA A 491 -29.14 -16.03 -1.66
N ALA A 492 -27.89 -15.85 -1.24
CA ALA A 492 -27.51 -15.72 0.16
C ALA A 492 -27.79 -14.30 0.71
N TYR A 493 -27.40 -13.24 -0.01
CA TYR A 493 -27.59 -11.84 0.43
C TYR A 493 -29.06 -11.47 0.68
N VAL A 494 -29.99 -11.94 -0.16
CA VAL A 494 -31.44 -11.70 0.00
C VAL A 494 -32.01 -12.33 1.29
N GLN A 495 -31.28 -13.21 1.96
CA GLN A 495 -31.64 -13.82 3.25
C GLN A 495 -30.90 -13.16 4.44
N ALA A 496 -30.01 -12.19 4.21
CA ALA A 496 -29.32 -11.43 5.24
C ALA A 496 -30.04 -10.08 5.52
N PRO A 497 -29.95 -9.53 6.73
CA PRO A 497 -30.59 -8.25 7.07
C PRO A 497 -29.83 -7.01 6.54
N GLY A 498 -28.63 -7.19 5.97
CA GLY A 498 -27.80 -6.12 5.39
C GLY A 498 -26.36 -6.55 5.16
N ILE A 499 -25.59 -5.73 4.43
CA ILE A 499 -24.24 -6.10 3.96
C ILE A 499 -23.25 -6.46 5.06
N THR A 500 -23.21 -5.69 6.17
CA THR A 500 -22.28 -5.93 7.29
C THR A 500 -22.51 -7.29 7.97
N GLU A 501 -23.76 -7.77 7.97
CA GLU A 501 -24.10 -9.09 8.52
C GLU A 501 -23.87 -10.21 7.49
N PHE A 502 -24.12 -9.94 6.20
CA PHE A 502 -23.79 -10.88 5.14
C PHE A 502 -22.28 -11.17 5.08
N GLU A 503 -21.44 -10.15 5.23
CA GLU A 503 -19.98 -10.28 5.30
C GLU A 503 -19.53 -11.24 6.42
N ARG A 504 -20.13 -11.15 7.62
CA ARG A 504 -19.79 -12.05 8.74
C ARG A 504 -20.11 -13.52 8.45
N ARG A 505 -21.06 -13.80 7.55
CA ARG A 505 -21.50 -15.14 7.14
C ARG A 505 -20.82 -15.66 5.86
N LEU A 506 -19.89 -14.90 5.27
CA LEU A 506 -19.21 -15.35 4.06
C LEU A 506 -18.41 -16.64 4.32
N PRO A 507 -18.51 -17.65 3.43
CA PRO A 507 -17.67 -18.83 3.49
C PRO A 507 -16.18 -18.45 3.38
N ALA A 508 -15.30 -19.19 4.07
CA ALA A 508 -13.86 -18.93 4.09
C ALA A 508 -13.27 -18.76 2.67
N VAL A 509 -13.65 -19.61 1.72
CA VAL A 509 -13.25 -19.51 0.30
C VAL A 509 -13.61 -18.18 -0.37
N VAL A 510 -14.78 -17.59 -0.05
CA VAL A 510 -15.19 -16.28 -0.59
C VAL A 510 -14.42 -15.15 0.12
N ALA A 511 -14.21 -15.28 1.43
CA ALA A 511 -13.43 -14.35 2.22
C ALA A 511 -11.96 -14.29 1.77
N GLU A 512 -11.35 -15.45 1.51
CA GLU A 512 -9.97 -15.60 1.01
C GLU A 512 -9.83 -15.04 -0.41
N PHE A 513 -10.80 -15.30 -1.30
CA PHE A 513 -10.87 -14.70 -2.62
C PHE A 513 -10.87 -13.16 -2.56
N LEU A 514 -11.74 -12.56 -1.74
CA LEU A 514 -11.79 -11.10 -1.54
C LEU A 514 -10.49 -10.56 -0.90
N ALA A 515 -9.90 -11.31 0.04
CA ALA A 515 -8.63 -10.98 0.69
C ALA A 515 -7.40 -11.14 -0.23
N ALA A 516 -7.54 -11.84 -1.36
CA ALA A 516 -6.57 -11.90 -2.46
C ALA A 516 -6.80 -10.77 -3.48
N HIS A 517 -8.03 -10.62 -3.98
CA HIS A 517 -8.40 -9.58 -4.98
C HIS A 517 -8.14 -8.15 -4.50
N SER A 518 -8.30 -7.91 -3.19
CA SER A 518 -7.94 -6.63 -2.55
C SER A 518 -6.44 -6.29 -2.57
N ARG A 519 -5.57 -7.19 -3.04
CA ARG A 519 -4.11 -6.97 -3.20
C ARG A 519 -3.67 -6.75 -4.64
N ARG A 520 -4.50 -7.11 -5.62
CA ARG A 520 -4.19 -7.10 -7.05
C ARG A 520 -4.50 -5.73 -7.64
N SER A 521 -3.59 -5.18 -8.46
CA SER A 521 -3.93 -4.02 -9.29
C SER A 521 -4.86 -4.44 -10.41
N THR A 522 -5.90 -3.64 -10.62
CA THR A 522 -6.90 -3.80 -11.70
C THR A 522 -6.75 -2.72 -12.77
N ARG A 523 -5.60 -2.01 -12.80
CA ARG A 523 -5.22 -1.18 -13.95
C ARG A 523 -4.93 -2.06 -15.18
N ASP A 524 -5.01 -1.45 -16.36
CA ASP A 524 -4.70 -2.15 -17.59
C ASP A 524 -3.22 -2.53 -17.68
N ALA A 525 -2.95 -3.80 -17.96
CA ALA A 525 -1.58 -4.31 -18.06
C ALA A 525 -0.79 -3.67 -19.21
N ALA A 526 -1.40 -3.36 -20.35
CA ALA A 526 -0.68 -2.70 -21.45
C ALA A 526 -0.32 -1.26 -21.09
N THR A 527 -1.20 -0.53 -20.38
CA THR A 527 -0.89 0.81 -19.83
C THR A 527 0.24 0.74 -18.82
N ARG A 528 0.20 -0.20 -17.86
CA ARG A 528 1.25 -0.32 -16.84
C ARG A 528 2.60 -0.77 -17.42
N LEU A 529 2.63 -1.54 -18.50
CA LEU A 529 3.89 -1.87 -19.18
C LEU A 529 4.50 -0.62 -19.84
N GLN A 530 3.67 0.27 -20.39
CA GLN A 530 4.13 1.55 -20.93
C GLN A 530 4.69 2.48 -19.85
N GLU A 531 4.05 2.57 -18.68
CA GLU A 531 4.57 3.32 -17.51
C GLU A 531 5.95 2.77 -17.09
N LEU A 532 6.05 1.44 -16.91
CA LEU A 532 7.28 0.75 -16.50
C LEU A 532 8.41 0.90 -17.54
N ALA A 533 8.08 0.97 -18.82
CA ALA A 533 9.06 1.15 -19.89
C ALA A 533 9.72 2.54 -19.86
N VAL A 534 8.97 3.59 -19.54
CA VAL A 534 9.52 4.94 -19.30
C VAL A 534 10.32 4.99 -18.00
N GLU A 535 9.88 4.28 -16.96
CA GLU A 535 10.54 4.26 -15.65
C GLU A 535 11.93 3.58 -15.71
N LEU A 536 12.06 2.45 -16.44
CA LEU A 536 13.28 1.64 -16.53
C LEU A 536 14.10 1.78 -17.84
N ASP A 537 13.76 2.75 -18.70
CA ASP A 537 14.33 2.94 -20.04
C ASP A 537 14.34 1.64 -20.84
N LEU A 538 13.14 1.17 -21.19
CA LEU A 538 12.90 -0.05 -21.96
C LEU A 538 12.26 0.29 -23.31
N GLU A 539 12.70 -0.39 -24.36
CA GLU A 539 11.96 -0.45 -25.62
C GLU A 539 11.09 -1.70 -25.64
N TRP A 540 9.90 -1.64 -26.24
CA TRP A 540 9.09 -2.84 -26.43
C TRP A 540 8.32 -2.83 -27.75
N ARG A 541 8.08 -4.03 -28.28
CA ARG A 541 7.33 -4.27 -29.52
C ARG A 541 6.48 -5.53 -29.40
N SER A 542 5.32 -5.56 -30.04
CA SER A 542 4.38 -6.69 -29.96
C SER A 542 3.88 -7.12 -31.35
N THR A 543 3.78 -8.42 -31.61
CA THR A 543 3.16 -8.96 -32.85
C THR A 543 2.01 -9.89 -32.54
N ASP A 544 0.87 -9.68 -33.19
CA ASP A 544 -0.30 -10.56 -33.11
C ASP A 544 -0.25 -11.71 -34.14
N ARG A 545 -0.67 -12.90 -33.72
CA ARG A 545 -1.04 -14.04 -34.56
C ARG A 545 -2.41 -14.59 -34.13
N SER A 546 -3.01 -15.45 -34.94
CA SER A 546 -4.29 -16.09 -34.62
C SER A 546 -4.32 -17.52 -35.17
N THR A 547 -4.79 -18.47 -34.36
CA THR A 547 -4.95 -19.89 -34.73
C THR A 547 -6.33 -20.42 -34.33
N GLY A 548 -6.69 -21.60 -34.83
CA GLY A 548 -8.00 -22.23 -34.58
C GLY A 548 -9.05 -21.90 -35.65
N PRO A 549 -10.21 -22.59 -35.62
CA PRO A 549 -11.30 -22.37 -36.57
C PRO A 549 -12.03 -21.05 -36.27
N GLY A 550 -12.74 -20.49 -37.26
CA GLY A 550 -13.37 -19.17 -37.16
C GLY A 550 -14.40 -18.95 -36.04
N HIS A 551 -14.87 -20.03 -35.37
CA HIS A 551 -15.76 -19.99 -34.22
C HIS A 551 -15.05 -20.20 -32.86
N ALA A 552 -13.74 -20.46 -32.88
CA ALA A 552 -12.90 -20.67 -31.69
C ALA A 552 -11.46 -20.19 -31.99
N VAL A 553 -11.34 -18.94 -32.43
CA VAL A 553 -10.04 -18.33 -32.76
C VAL A 553 -9.32 -17.93 -31.46
N VAL A 554 -8.13 -18.50 -31.25
CA VAL A 554 -7.20 -18.06 -30.21
C VAL A 554 -6.24 -17.04 -30.82
N TYR A 555 -6.15 -15.87 -30.21
CA TYR A 555 -5.15 -14.86 -30.54
C TYR A 555 -3.93 -15.02 -29.64
N HIS A 556 -2.77 -14.86 -30.24
CA HIS A 556 -1.45 -15.00 -29.64
C HIS A 556 -0.73 -13.66 -29.82
N ASN A 557 -0.21 -13.09 -28.74
CA ASN A 557 0.57 -11.86 -28.79
C ASN A 557 1.95 -12.15 -28.21
N THR A 558 2.97 -12.18 -29.07
CA THR A 558 4.37 -12.22 -28.64
C THR A 558 4.86 -10.79 -28.47
N THR A 559 5.40 -10.45 -27.30
CA THR A 559 5.96 -9.13 -26.98
C THR A 559 7.43 -9.26 -26.59
N TRP A 560 8.30 -8.50 -27.25
CA TRP A 560 9.71 -8.36 -26.93
C TRP A 560 9.91 -7.09 -26.11
N ILE A 561 10.73 -7.16 -25.06
CA ILE A 561 11.12 -6.03 -24.23
C ILE A 561 12.65 -6.00 -24.15
N ASN A 562 13.25 -4.89 -24.55
CA ASN A 562 14.69 -4.65 -24.56
C ASN A 562 15.06 -3.73 -23.40
N GLY A 563 16.20 -3.96 -22.74
CA GLY A 563 16.69 -3.07 -21.68
C GLY A 563 18.16 -3.34 -21.36
N GLY A 564 18.97 -2.29 -21.38
CA GLY A 564 20.42 -2.39 -21.16
C GLY A 564 21.08 -3.31 -22.18
N SER A 565 21.69 -4.40 -21.70
CA SER A 565 22.35 -5.42 -22.53
C SER A 565 21.48 -6.64 -22.88
N ALA A 566 20.22 -6.66 -22.42
CA ALA A 566 19.37 -7.85 -22.46
C ALA A 566 18.04 -7.64 -23.22
N THR A 567 17.41 -8.75 -23.58
CA THR A 567 16.08 -8.79 -24.21
C THR A 567 15.32 -9.99 -23.66
N ILE A 568 14.06 -9.77 -23.27
CA ILE A 568 13.13 -10.82 -22.88
C ILE A 568 11.97 -10.91 -23.87
N VAL A 569 11.30 -12.07 -23.89
CA VAL A 569 10.10 -12.32 -24.69
C VAL A 569 9.01 -12.85 -23.77
N VAL A 570 7.82 -12.29 -23.89
CA VAL A 570 6.60 -12.71 -23.16
C VAL A 570 5.49 -13.00 -24.16
N GLU A 571 4.62 -13.96 -23.85
CA GLU A 571 3.56 -14.44 -24.73
C GLU A 571 2.20 -14.45 -24.03
N GLY A 572 1.26 -13.72 -24.61
CA GLY A 572 -0.12 -13.64 -24.15
C GLY A 572 -1.10 -14.32 -25.08
N TYR A 573 -2.07 -15.01 -24.50
CA TYR A 573 -3.06 -15.81 -25.19
C TYR A 573 -4.46 -15.30 -24.84
N GLY A 574 -5.41 -15.26 -25.79
CA GLY A 574 -6.77 -14.81 -25.49
C GLY A 574 -7.76 -14.87 -26.64
N ALA A 575 -9.05 -14.68 -26.34
CA ALA A 575 -10.15 -14.73 -27.30
C ALA A 575 -10.23 -13.49 -28.24
N GLY A 576 -9.31 -12.54 -28.13
CA GLY A 576 -9.18 -11.37 -28.98
C GLY A 576 -7.78 -10.76 -28.87
N ARG A 577 -7.30 -10.07 -29.92
CA ARG A 577 -5.96 -9.43 -29.94
C ARG A 577 -5.70 -8.58 -28.70
N THR A 578 -6.67 -7.76 -28.29
CA THR A 578 -6.58 -6.92 -27.10
C THR A 578 -6.42 -7.73 -25.81
N ALA A 579 -7.11 -8.87 -25.68
CA ALA A 579 -6.96 -9.74 -24.50
C ALA A 579 -5.58 -10.44 -24.49
N ALA A 580 -5.14 -10.96 -25.64
CA ALA A 580 -3.82 -11.55 -25.80
C ALA A 580 -2.70 -10.54 -25.45
N LYS A 581 -2.79 -9.30 -25.96
CA LYS A 581 -1.81 -8.24 -25.63
C LYS A 581 -1.81 -7.86 -24.14
N LYS A 582 -2.97 -7.81 -23.49
CA LYS A 582 -3.06 -7.61 -22.04
C LYS A 582 -2.43 -8.76 -21.26
N ALA A 583 -2.64 -10.02 -21.68
CA ALA A 583 -2.01 -11.18 -21.05
C ALA A 583 -0.48 -11.15 -21.16
N ALA A 584 0.06 -10.80 -22.34
CA ALA A 584 1.51 -10.66 -22.55
C ALA A 584 2.11 -9.58 -21.64
N ALA A 585 1.45 -8.42 -21.55
CA ALA A 585 1.88 -7.35 -20.67
C ALA A 585 1.76 -7.72 -19.18
N ALA A 586 0.70 -8.43 -18.78
CA ALA A 586 0.51 -8.91 -17.41
C ALA A 586 1.60 -9.90 -16.99
N GLN A 587 2.05 -10.76 -17.91
CA GLN A 587 3.17 -11.68 -17.70
C GLN A 587 4.46 -10.93 -17.36
N ALA A 588 4.83 -9.91 -18.14
CA ALA A 588 5.99 -9.06 -17.86
C ALA A 588 5.86 -8.33 -16.50
N ILE A 589 4.68 -7.73 -16.22
CA ILE A 589 4.46 -6.94 -15.01
C ILE A 589 4.46 -7.77 -13.73
N GLY A 590 3.90 -8.99 -13.76
CA GLY A 590 3.93 -9.89 -12.61
C GLY A 590 5.36 -10.18 -12.16
N SER A 591 6.22 -10.51 -13.12
CA SER A 591 7.65 -10.75 -12.91
C SER A 591 8.47 -9.49 -12.62
N ALA A 592 8.00 -8.30 -13.02
CA ALA A 592 8.70 -7.04 -12.74
C ALA A 592 8.53 -6.52 -11.29
N ASN A 593 7.39 -6.80 -10.66
CA ASN A 593 7.05 -6.20 -9.35
C ASN A 593 7.59 -6.97 -8.14
N LEU A 594 7.96 -8.25 -8.31
CA LEU A 594 8.63 -9.11 -7.31
C LEU A 594 8.20 -8.89 -5.85
N ARG A 595 6.89 -8.80 -5.63
CA ARG A 595 6.24 -8.91 -4.31
C ARG A 595 6.23 -10.40 -3.91
N VAL A 596 7.43 -10.98 -3.74
CA VAL A 596 7.65 -12.43 -3.65
C VAL A 596 6.87 -13.03 -2.48
N GLY A 597 6.02 -14.01 -2.81
CA GLY A 597 5.09 -14.67 -1.90
C GLY A 597 4.32 -15.81 -2.57
N ALA A 598 4.89 -16.38 -3.63
CA ALA A 598 4.40 -17.52 -4.40
C ALA A 598 5.63 -18.26 -4.97
N THR A 599 5.56 -19.58 -5.10
CA THR A 599 6.74 -20.45 -5.29
C THR A 599 7.07 -20.83 -6.74
N ASP A 600 6.25 -20.43 -7.71
CA ASP A 600 6.34 -20.90 -9.09
C ASP A 600 7.08 -19.91 -10.01
N PHE A 601 8.42 -20.00 -10.03
CA PHE A 601 9.29 -19.24 -10.93
C PHE A 601 9.34 -19.85 -12.36
N GLU A 602 8.19 -20.07 -13.01
CA GLU A 602 8.12 -20.47 -14.43
C GLU A 602 8.79 -19.45 -15.38
N GLN A 603 9.06 -18.24 -14.89
CA GLN A 603 9.58 -17.09 -15.65
C GLN A 603 10.81 -16.46 -14.98
N ARG A 604 11.72 -17.29 -14.46
CA ARG A 604 12.97 -16.86 -13.79
C ARG A 604 13.72 -15.78 -14.59
N ASP A 605 13.82 -15.93 -15.91
CA ASP A 605 14.56 -15.00 -16.79
C ASP A 605 13.91 -13.61 -16.87
N VAL A 606 12.57 -13.54 -16.84
CA VAL A 606 11.81 -12.28 -16.84
C VAL A 606 12.01 -11.57 -15.51
N ALA A 607 11.94 -12.29 -14.39
CA ALA A 607 12.21 -11.75 -13.06
C ALA A 607 13.67 -11.26 -12.92
N LEU A 608 14.64 -12.03 -13.44
CA LEU A 608 16.06 -11.67 -13.45
C LEU A 608 16.31 -10.39 -14.27
N PHE A 609 15.73 -10.28 -15.46
CA PHE A 609 15.83 -9.10 -16.32
C PHE A 609 15.38 -7.83 -15.58
N PHE A 610 14.21 -7.85 -14.95
CA PHE A 610 13.71 -6.68 -14.22
C PHE A 610 14.54 -6.35 -12.96
N LEU A 611 15.04 -7.34 -12.21
CA LEU A 611 15.94 -7.09 -11.07
C LEU A 611 17.26 -6.45 -11.52
N VAL A 612 17.93 -7.04 -12.52
CA VAL A 612 19.18 -6.50 -13.06
C VAL A 612 18.95 -5.09 -13.57
N ARG A 613 17.89 -4.85 -14.33
CA ARG A 613 17.58 -3.53 -14.90
C ARG A 613 17.24 -2.48 -13.82
N GLN A 614 16.50 -2.85 -12.78
CA GLN A 614 16.27 -1.97 -11.63
C GLN A 614 17.60 -1.54 -10.99
N ILE A 615 18.52 -2.49 -10.78
CA ILE A 615 19.85 -2.22 -10.20
C ILE A 615 20.73 -1.36 -11.12
N GLU A 616 20.73 -1.61 -12.44
CA GLU A 616 21.42 -0.76 -13.43
C GLU A 616 20.93 0.70 -13.38
N VAL A 617 19.61 0.90 -13.35
CA VAL A 617 18.98 2.23 -13.45
C VAL A 617 19.12 3.05 -12.15
N LEU A 618 19.39 2.43 -11.00
CA LEU A 618 19.59 3.13 -9.72
C LEU A 618 20.60 4.29 -9.82
N ALA A 619 21.71 4.09 -10.52
CA ALA A 619 22.79 5.09 -10.66
C ALA A 619 22.40 6.23 -11.61
N ALA A 620 21.62 5.94 -12.66
CA ALA A 620 21.18 6.93 -13.63
C ALA A 620 20.01 7.79 -13.13
N LYS A 621 19.12 7.23 -12.29
CA LYS A 621 17.89 7.88 -11.82
C LYS A 621 17.77 7.98 -10.29
N PRO A 622 18.71 8.62 -9.57
CA PRO A 622 18.64 8.81 -8.10
C PRO A 622 17.43 9.65 -7.63
N ARG A 623 16.79 10.37 -8.55
CA ARG A 623 15.52 11.10 -8.33
C ARG A 623 14.32 10.16 -8.11
N LEU A 624 14.30 8.95 -8.69
CA LEU A 624 13.20 7.99 -8.54
C LEU A 624 13.20 7.26 -7.19
N TRP A 625 14.33 7.26 -6.46
CA TRP A 625 14.51 6.46 -5.25
C TRP A 625 13.41 6.61 -4.20
N PRO A 626 12.87 7.81 -3.87
CA PRO A 626 11.81 7.93 -2.86
C PRO A 626 10.50 7.23 -3.27
N ARG A 627 10.12 7.32 -4.55
CA ARG A 627 8.96 6.62 -5.13
C ARG A 627 9.19 5.11 -5.14
N TRP A 628 10.39 4.67 -5.53
CA TRP A 628 10.78 3.25 -5.56
C TRP A 628 10.77 2.62 -4.16
N GLN A 629 11.25 3.34 -3.15
CA GLN A 629 11.21 2.93 -1.75
C GLN A 629 9.76 2.78 -1.25
N GLN A 630 8.88 3.74 -1.55
CA GLN A 630 7.44 3.65 -1.23
C GLN A 630 6.74 2.48 -1.94
N ALA A 631 7.10 2.20 -3.20
CA ALA A 631 6.56 1.10 -3.99
C ALA A 631 7.14 -0.30 -3.62
N ASN A 632 8.11 -0.35 -2.71
CA ASN A 632 8.89 -1.53 -2.30
C ASN A 632 9.78 -2.15 -3.40
N VAL A 633 10.25 -1.34 -4.35
CA VAL A 633 11.20 -1.76 -5.40
C VAL A 633 12.53 -2.20 -4.75
N LEU A 634 13.03 -3.35 -5.21
CA LEU A 634 14.18 -4.07 -4.63
C LEU A 634 14.05 -4.32 -3.10
N GLY A 635 12.82 -4.42 -2.56
CA GLY A 635 12.57 -4.67 -1.14
C GLY A 635 12.81 -3.49 -0.20
N ALA A 636 13.17 -2.30 -0.72
CA ALA A 636 13.54 -1.15 0.12
C ALA A 636 12.37 -0.54 0.93
N GLY A 637 11.13 -0.88 0.60
CA GLY A 637 9.94 -0.49 1.36
C GLY A 637 9.80 -1.27 2.68
N TYR A 638 10.29 -2.52 2.74
CA TYR A 638 10.45 -3.23 4.01
C TYR A 638 11.43 -2.47 4.92
N LEU A 639 12.56 -2.04 4.37
CA LEU A 639 13.57 -1.26 5.10
C LEU A 639 13.07 0.13 5.51
N ALA A 640 12.29 0.81 4.67
CA ALA A 640 11.65 2.09 4.99
C ALA A 640 10.56 1.99 6.08
N ASN A 641 10.01 0.78 6.32
CA ASN A 641 9.17 0.47 7.47
C ASN A 641 9.94 -0.22 8.61
N LEU A 642 11.24 -0.45 8.43
CA LEU A 642 12.16 -1.18 9.32
C LEU A 642 11.72 -2.62 9.63
N ASP A 643 10.96 -3.25 8.72
CA ASP A 643 10.61 -4.67 8.72
C ASP A 643 11.75 -5.51 8.15
N TRP A 644 12.82 -5.62 8.93
CA TRP A 644 14.01 -6.41 8.58
C TRP A 644 13.69 -7.91 8.43
N ALA A 645 12.62 -8.41 9.05
CA ALA A 645 12.21 -9.81 8.93
C ALA A 645 11.57 -10.09 7.56
N ALA A 646 10.66 -9.23 7.10
CA ALA A 646 10.13 -9.34 5.74
C ALA A 646 11.22 -9.11 4.67
N PHE A 647 12.16 -8.20 4.91
CA PHE A 647 13.31 -8.02 4.02
C PHE A 647 14.20 -9.26 3.94
N ALA A 648 14.57 -9.87 5.08
CA ALA A 648 15.38 -11.10 5.12
C ALA A 648 14.72 -12.25 4.34
N ASN A 649 13.43 -12.52 4.61
CA ASN A 649 12.66 -13.55 3.91
C ASN A 649 12.59 -13.30 2.39
N TRP A 650 12.50 -12.03 1.97
CA TRP A 650 12.48 -11.65 0.56
C TRP A 650 13.87 -11.82 -0.10
N THR A 651 14.96 -11.38 0.54
CA THR A 651 16.32 -11.58 0.01
C THR A 651 16.72 -13.04 -0.05
N ASP A 652 16.29 -13.85 0.92
CA ASP A 652 16.52 -15.30 0.93
C ASP A 652 15.76 -16.00 -0.20
N ALA A 653 14.52 -15.58 -0.50
CA ALA A 653 13.76 -16.12 -1.63
C ALA A 653 14.37 -15.73 -2.99
N VAL A 654 14.90 -14.51 -3.14
CA VAL A 654 15.65 -14.08 -4.33
C VAL A 654 16.91 -14.94 -4.52
N ARG A 655 17.69 -15.17 -3.46
CA ARG A 655 18.88 -16.04 -3.49
C ARG A 655 18.53 -17.50 -3.78
N ALA A 656 17.49 -18.04 -3.15
CA ALA A 656 17.06 -19.42 -3.34
C ALA A 656 16.57 -19.71 -4.76
N ALA A 657 16.04 -18.69 -5.46
CA ALA A 657 15.67 -18.77 -6.87
C ALA A 657 16.88 -18.65 -7.84
N GLY A 658 18.11 -18.42 -7.34
CA GLY A 658 19.27 -18.10 -8.17
C GLY A 658 19.05 -16.83 -9.00
N LEU A 659 18.43 -15.82 -8.40
CA LEU A 659 18.30 -14.49 -9.00
C LEU A 659 19.47 -13.63 -8.48
N LEU A 660 20.11 -12.89 -9.40
CA LEU A 660 21.29 -12.05 -9.14
C LEU A 660 22.60 -12.82 -8.82
N ASP A 661 22.77 -14.01 -9.39
CA ASP A 661 24.05 -14.76 -9.38
C ASP A 661 25.20 -14.00 -10.11
N SER A 662 24.87 -12.98 -10.92
CA SER A 662 25.80 -12.14 -11.68
C SER A 662 26.64 -11.21 -10.78
N GLN A 663 27.94 -11.09 -11.05
CA GLN A 663 28.80 -10.13 -10.35
C GLN A 663 28.58 -8.69 -10.86
N PHE A 664 28.14 -7.80 -9.97
CA PHE A 664 27.99 -6.38 -10.26
C PHE A 664 29.29 -5.58 -10.00
N PRO A 665 29.55 -4.48 -10.73
CA PRO A 665 30.63 -3.54 -10.44
C PRO A 665 30.64 -3.05 -8.99
N ALA A 666 31.81 -2.67 -8.47
CA ALA A 666 31.95 -2.14 -7.12
C ALA A 666 31.21 -0.80 -6.91
N GLU A 667 31.07 -0.03 -8.00
CA GLU A 667 30.30 1.22 -8.08
C GLU A 667 28.80 0.94 -7.91
N THR A 668 28.24 0.01 -8.70
CA THR A 668 26.83 -0.40 -8.60
C THR A 668 26.49 -0.94 -7.21
N ARG A 669 27.41 -1.66 -6.56
CA ARG A 669 27.27 -2.12 -5.18
C ARG A 669 27.24 -0.97 -4.16
N HIS A 670 28.04 0.08 -4.33
CA HIS A 670 27.93 1.29 -3.50
C HIS A 670 26.58 2.00 -3.72
N VAL A 671 26.16 2.18 -4.97
CA VAL A 671 24.88 2.84 -5.28
C VAL A 671 23.68 2.07 -4.70
N LEU A 672 23.71 0.74 -4.72
CA LEU A 672 22.70 -0.11 -4.09
C LEU A 672 22.70 0.02 -2.55
N ALA A 673 23.89 0.08 -1.94
CA ALA A 673 24.02 0.32 -0.50
C ALA A 673 23.52 1.72 -0.11
N ASP A 674 23.81 2.76 -0.88
CA ASP A 674 23.28 4.13 -0.68
C ASP A 674 21.76 4.19 -0.85
N TYR A 675 21.20 3.49 -1.84
CA TYR A 675 19.75 3.37 -2.03
C TYR A 675 19.06 2.75 -0.80
N TYR A 676 19.59 1.64 -0.28
CA TYR A 676 19.07 1.03 0.94
C TYR A 676 19.32 1.90 2.18
N GLN A 677 20.51 2.48 2.34
CA GLN A 677 20.79 3.39 3.45
C GLN A 677 19.88 4.62 3.44
N ARG A 678 19.48 5.15 2.28
CA ARG A 678 18.50 6.25 2.20
C ARG A 678 17.12 5.83 2.71
N ALA A 679 16.65 4.64 2.34
CA ALA A 679 15.39 4.05 2.82
C ALA A 679 15.41 3.82 4.35
N VAL A 680 16.52 3.28 4.84
CA VAL A 680 16.78 3.03 6.26
C VAL A 680 16.85 4.34 7.06
N ARG A 681 17.61 5.35 6.58
CA ARG A 681 17.82 6.65 7.25
C ARG A 681 16.54 7.50 7.33
N SER A 682 15.65 7.45 6.35
CA SER A 682 14.37 8.20 6.39
C SER A 682 13.39 7.64 7.44
N ALA A 683 13.47 6.33 7.74
CA ALA A 683 12.65 5.65 8.74
C ALA A 683 13.10 5.87 10.20
N TYR A 684 14.34 6.34 10.43
CA TYR A 684 14.82 6.70 11.75
C TYR A 684 14.41 8.12 12.14
N ALA A 685 13.17 8.23 12.60
CA ALA A 685 12.85 9.17 13.69
C ALA A 685 13.23 8.51 15.03
N ARG A 686 13.80 9.33 15.92
CA ARG A 686 14.07 9.07 17.34
C ARG A 686 13.40 10.20 18.18
N PRO A 687 12.04 10.27 18.21
CA PRO A 687 11.32 11.33 18.91
C PRO A 687 11.62 11.43 20.41
N SER A 688 11.85 10.32 21.12
CA SER A 688 12.23 10.36 22.53
C SER A 688 13.61 10.98 22.72
N PHE A 689 14.59 10.60 21.88
CA PHE A 689 15.92 11.20 21.86
C PHE A 689 15.88 12.70 21.59
N ALA A 690 15.12 13.15 20.58
CA ALA A 690 14.94 14.57 20.29
C ALA A 690 14.28 15.33 21.46
N ALA A 691 13.26 14.74 22.09
CA ALA A 691 12.55 15.36 23.21
C ALA A 691 13.41 15.47 24.49
N VAL A 692 14.24 14.46 24.78
CA VAL A 692 15.17 14.50 25.93
C VAL A 692 16.33 15.46 25.64
N LEU A 693 16.91 15.44 24.44
CA LEU A 693 17.93 16.40 24.00
C LEU A 693 17.44 17.84 24.18
N THR A 694 16.23 18.14 23.70
CA THR A 694 15.60 19.46 23.83
C THR A 694 15.44 19.90 25.29
N ARG A 695 15.19 18.99 26.24
CA ARG A 695 15.13 19.32 27.67
C ARG A 695 16.52 19.62 28.25
N VAL A 696 17.50 18.77 27.95
CA VAL A 696 18.87 18.90 28.47
C VAL A 696 19.55 20.17 27.95
N LEU A 697 19.37 20.54 26.67
CA LEU A 697 19.92 21.78 26.13
C LEU A 697 19.34 23.02 26.85
N ARG A 698 18.02 23.11 27.02
CA ARG A 698 17.36 24.19 27.77
C ARG A 698 17.77 24.24 29.25
N TRP A 699 18.01 23.09 29.87
CA TRP A 699 18.45 23.01 31.26
C TRP A 699 19.86 23.61 31.44
N VAL A 700 20.77 23.37 30.49
CA VAL A 700 22.10 24.00 30.47
C VAL A 700 22.00 25.51 30.23
N GLU A 701 21.09 25.97 29.37
CA GLU A 701 20.82 27.40 29.17
C GLU A 701 20.27 28.06 30.45
N ALA A 702 19.28 27.46 31.11
CA ALA A 702 18.75 27.97 32.38
C ALA A 702 19.77 27.93 33.53
N ALA A 703 20.68 26.95 33.54
CA ALA A 703 21.76 26.88 34.52
C ALA A 703 22.73 28.07 34.41
N ARG A 704 22.94 28.62 33.21
CA ARG A 704 23.76 29.83 32.98
C ARG A 704 23.14 31.09 33.55
N GLU A 705 21.81 31.17 33.67
CA GLU A 705 21.12 32.32 34.27
C GLU A 705 21.05 32.25 35.80
N GLN A 706 21.05 31.05 36.39
CA GLN A 706 20.70 30.84 37.80
C GLN A 706 21.78 30.13 38.63
N ASN A 707 22.87 29.67 38.01
CA ASN A 707 24.10 29.07 38.53
C ASN A 707 23.97 27.78 39.38
N ARG A 708 22.84 27.53 40.06
CA ARG A 708 22.61 26.34 40.92
C ARG A 708 21.70 25.27 40.31
N ALA A 709 21.00 25.56 39.21
CA ALA A 709 20.08 24.62 38.57
C ALA A 709 20.77 23.36 37.99
N ILE A 710 22.11 23.36 37.85
CA ILE A 710 22.88 22.23 37.32
C ILE A 710 23.04 21.06 38.32
N LEU A 711 22.60 21.23 39.58
CA LEU A 711 22.66 20.19 40.62
C LEU A 711 21.49 19.19 40.58
N GLU A 712 20.40 19.52 39.87
CA GLU A 712 19.21 18.67 39.78
C GLU A 712 19.54 17.22 39.34
N PRO A 713 18.99 16.18 39.98
CA PRO A 713 19.37 14.80 39.69
C PRO A 713 18.75 14.26 38.39
N GLU A 714 17.52 14.66 38.06
CA GLU A 714 16.75 14.05 36.98
C GLU A 714 17.29 14.40 35.59
N GLN A 715 17.57 15.69 35.34
CA GLN A 715 18.16 16.17 34.07
C GLN A 715 19.60 15.67 33.87
N TRP A 716 20.32 15.37 34.96
CA TRP A 716 21.61 14.69 34.89
C TRP A 716 21.47 13.22 34.47
N GLU A 717 20.51 12.48 35.02
CA GLU A 717 20.17 11.13 34.56
C GLU A 717 19.76 11.14 33.07
N GLU A 718 19.01 12.16 32.62
CA GLU A 718 18.68 12.36 31.20
C GLU A 718 19.91 12.59 30.30
N MET A 719 20.90 13.38 30.73
CA MET A 719 22.13 13.61 29.95
C MET A 719 23.01 12.35 29.86
N VAL A 720 23.10 11.58 30.95
CA VAL A 720 23.77 10.27 30.95
C VAL A 720 23.02 9.29 30.03
N ALA A 721 21.69 9.32 30.03
CA ALA A 721 20.84 8.50 29.17
C ALA A 721 21.04 8.81 27.68
N LEU A 722 21.05 10.09 27.28
CA LEU A 722 21.36 10.53 25.92
C LEU A 722 22.72 10.03 25.46
N THR A 723 23.76 10.24 26.28
CA THR A 723 25.14 9.84 25.96
C THR A 723 25.21 8.33 25.74
N ALA A 724 24.61 7.53 26.61
CA ALA A 724 24.58 6.07 26.48
C ALA A 724 23.77 5.59 25.27
N ALA A 725 22.57 6.14 25.05
CA ALA A 725 21.71 5.79 23.92
C ALA A 725 22.29 6.24 22.57
N HIS A 726 23.21 7.21 22.55
CA HIS A 726 23.98 7.56 21.36
C HIS A 726 25.22 6.68 21.20
N SER A 727 25.93 6.30 22.26
CA SER A 727 26.99 5.29 22.18
C SER A 727 26.48 3.93 21.68
N ILE A 728 25.26 3.55 22.07
CA ILE A 728 24.56 2.36 21.54
C ILE A 728 24.15 2.56 20.06
N TRP A 729 23.81 3.77 19.64
CA TRP A 729 23.56 4.07 18.22
C TRP A 729 24.82 3.93 17.36
N LEU A 730 25.98 4.33 17.90
CA LEU A 730 27.30 4.26 17.26
C LEU A 730 27.98 2.87 17.31
N ALA A 731 27.38 1.87 17.97
CA ALA A 731 28.02 0.58 18.21
C ALA A 731 28.37 -0.14 16.87
N PRO A 732 29.60 -0.69 16.73
CA PRO A 732 30.07 -1.26 15.48
C PRO A 732 29.26 -2.50 15.05
N GLY A 733 29.27 -2.76 13.74
CA GLY A 733 28.67 -3.97 13.17
C GLY A 733 29.40 -5.25 13.59
N GLY A 734 28.63 -6.33 13.77
CA GLY A 734 29.10 -7.64 14.23
C GLY A 734 28.04 -8.35 15.07
N THR A 735 28.27 -9.60 15.41
CA THR A 735 27.44 -10.37 16.37
C THR A 735 28.09 -10.44 17.74
N ALA A 736 27.29 -10.75 18.76
CA ALA A 736 27.71 -10.96 20.13
C ALA A 736 26.86 -12.06 20.79
N ASP A 737 27.50 -12.87 21.63
CA ASP A 737 26.87 -13.97 22.36
C ASP A 737 26.11 -13.44 23.59
N LEU A 738 24.77 -13.52 23.53
CA LEU A 738 23.86 -13.06 24.56
C LEU A 738 23.95 -13.87 25.86
N ALA A 739 24.21 -15.17 25.77
CA ALA A 739 24.35 -16.04 26.94
C ALA A 739 25.63 -15.71 27.71
N LYS A 740 26.79 -15.64 27.01
CA LYS A 740 28.06 -15.22 27.61
C LYS A 740 28.02 -13.79 28.16
N MET A 741 27.13 -12.92 27.68
CA MET A 741 26.93 -11.58 28.23
C MET A 741 26.16 -11.65 29.55
N LEU A 742 25.06 -12.39 29.62
CA LEU A 742 24.27 -12.61 30.84
C LEU A 742 25.07 -13.29 31.96
N GLU A 743 25.83 -14.33 31.62
CA GLU A 743 26.71 -15.03 32.57
C GLU A 743 27.74 -14.09 33.20
N ARG A 744 28.33 -13.17 32.42
CA ARG A 744 29.27 -12.15 32.90
C ARG A 744 28.59 -11.08 33.77
N TRP A 745 27.35 -10.71 33.47
CA TRP A 745 26.58 -9.77 34.28
C TRP A 745 26.20 -10.34 35.66
N ALA A 746 26.02 -11.66 35.77
CA ALA A 746 25.66 -12.36 37.00
C ALA A 746 26.85 -12.75 37.91
N GLN A 747 28.08 -12.30 37.61
CA GLN A 747 29.26 -12.69 38.39
C GLN A 747 29.26 -12.09 39.83
N PRO A 748 29.88 -12.78 40.82
CA PRO A 748 29.55 -12.59 42.23
C PRO A 748 29.86 -11.20 42.81
N ASP A 749 30.87 -10.50 42.29
CA ASP A 749 31.41 -9.26 42.86
C ASP A 749 30.47 -8.05 42.77
N ARG A 750 29.29 -8.17 42.13
CA ARG A 750 28.35 -7.04 41.97
C ARG A 750 26.89 -7.33 42.29
N ARG A 751 26.36 -8.53 41.99
CA ARG A 751 24.94 -8.89 42.28
C ARG A 751 24.81 -10.38 42.58
N ARG A 752 24.02 -10.73 43.60
CA ARG A 752 23.61 -12.12 43.88
C ARG A 752 22.54 -12.56 42.86
N ALA A 753 22.98 -12.88 41.65
CA ALA A 753 22.13 -13.30 40.55
C ALA A 753 22.43 -14.76 40.15
N SER A 754 21.43 -15.42 39.58
CA SER A 754 21.49 -16.77 39.02
C SER A 754 20.93 -16.73 37.59
N VAL A 755 21.56 -17.47 36.68
CA VAL A 755 21.19 -17.50 35.26
C VAL A 755 20.73 -18.90 34.90
N THR A 756 19.68 -19.00 34.07
CA THR A 756 19.20 -20.25 33.48
C THR A 756 19.05 -20.06 31.98
N LEU A 757 19.66 -20.96 31.21
CA LEU A 757 19.68 -20.92 29.75
C LEU A 757 18.76 -22.01 29.19
N ASP A 758 17.88 -21.64 28.26
CA ASP A 758 16.85 -22.49 27.64
C ASP A 758 16.92 -22.29 26.11
N LEU A 759 17.92 -22.95 25.49
CA LEU A 759 18.46 -22.59 24.18
C LEU A 759 18.45 -23.76 23.19
N ASP A 760 17.56 -23.69 22.19
CA ASP A 760 17.57 -24.60 21.03
C ASP A 760 18.72 -24.30 20.03
N SER A 761 19.33 -23.12 20.10
CA SER A 761 20.36 -22.64 19.18
C SER A 761 21.28 -21.58 19.81
N PRO A 762 22.44 -21.25 19.19
CA PRO A 762 23.32 -20.19 19.70
C PRO A 762 22.61 -18.83 19.76
N ALA A 763 22.66 -18.18 20.92
CA ALA A 763 22.04 -16.89 21.15
C ALA A 763 22.93 -15.72 20.65
N GLU A 764 23.33 -15.76 19.38
CA GLU A 764 24.02 -14.64 18.72
C GLU A 764 23.02 -13.54 18.31
N ILE A 765 23.30 -12.31 18.75
CA ILE A 765 22.54 -11.12 18.39
C ILE A 765 23.49 -10.03 17.85
N GLY A 766 22.96 -9.06 17.11
CA GLY A 766 23.76 -7.91 16.67
C GLY A 766 24.39 -7.17 17.85
N ALA A 767 25.67 -6.78 17.75
CA ALA A 767 26.43 -6.15 18.82
C ALA A 767 25.75 -4.89 19.40
N GLN A 768 25.01 -4.15 18.56
CA GLN A 768 24.19 -3.02 18.97
C GLN A 768 23.10 -3.41 19.98
N ALA A 769 22.37 -4.50 19.73
CA ALA A 769 21.33 -5.02 20.62
C ALA A 769 21.94 -5.58 21.91
N CYS A 770 23.13 -6.20 21.82
CA CYS A 770 23.88 -6.64 23.01
C CYS A 770 24.26 -5.45 23.91
N ALA A 771 24.73 -4.33 23.34
CA ALA A 771 25.04 -3.12 24.10
C ALA A 771 23.79 -2.50 24.77
N ALA A 772 22.64 -2.52 24.08
CA ALA A 772 21.37 -2.08 24.65
C ALA A 772 20.90 -2.96 25.82
N VAL A 773 20.90 -4.29 25.65
CA VAL A 773 20.56 -5.22 26.73
C VAL A 773 21.50 -5.05 27.92
N GLN A 774 22.82 -4.93 27.68
CA GLN A 774 23.80 -4.69 28.75
C GLN A 774 23.54 -3.37 29.50
N ARG A 775 23.09 -2.30 28.81
CA ARG A 775 22.73 -1.02 29.44
C ARG A 775 21.45 -1.12 30.27
N LEU A 776 20.41 -1.79 29.76
CA LEU A 776 19.16 -2.05 30.51
C LEU A 776 19.43 -2.89 31.77
N LEU A 777 20.27 -3.91 31.66
CA LEU A 777 20.71 -4.75 32.79
C LEU A 777 21.56 -3.99 33.83
N GLN A 778 22.19 -2.86 33.49
CA GLN A 778 22.86 -2.00 34.47
C GLN A 778 21.85 -1.23 35.32
N GLU A 779 20.86 -0.58 34.70
CA GLU A 779 19.84 0.21 35.41
C GLU A 779 18.86 -0.63 36.22
N PHE A 780 18.70 -1.92 35.89
CA PHE A 780 17.89 -2.86 36.67
C PHE A 780 18.26 -2.84 38.16
N ARG A 781 17.31 -2.42 39.01
CA ARG A 781 17.38 -2.55 40.47
C ARG A 781 16.24 -3.44 40.98
N PRO A 782 16.53 -4.53 41.71
CA PRO A 782 15.49 -5.34 42.34
C PRO A 782 14.87 -4.60 43.54
N PRO A 783 13.60 -4.89 43.89
CA PRO A 783 12.94 -4.33 45.08
C PRO A 783 13.70 -4.72 46.35
N SER A 784 13.89 -3.76 47.25
CA SER A 784 14.65 -3.95 48.49
C SER A 784 13.89 -4.83 49.50
N ARG A 785 14.33 -6.08 49.63
CA ARG A 785 14.06 -6.96 50.79
C ARG A 785 15.30 -7.05 51.69
N GLY A 786 15.14 -7.69 52.85
CA GLY A 786 16.12 -7.65 53.95
C GLY A 786 17.49 -8.25 53.63
N PRO A 787 18.51 -8.02 54.48
CA PRO A 787 19.94 -8.24 54.16
C PRO A 787 20.37 -9.68 53.82
N ASN A 788 19.48 -10.67 53.93
CA ASN A 788 19.73 -12.07 53.54
C ASN A 788 18.89 -12.56 52.34
N GLU A 789 17.91 -11.81 51.83
CA GLU A 789 17.02 -12.25 50.75
C GLU A 789 17.33 -11.57 49.41
N LEU A 790 18.36 -12.03 48.71
CA LEU A 790 18.60 -11.70 47.30
C LEU A 790 19.07 -12.93 46.53
N GLY A 791 18.16 -13.49 45.72
CA GLY A 791 18.42 -14.46 44.67
C GLY A 791 17.73 -14.01 43.39
N LEU A 792 18.31 -13.04 42.69
CA LEU A 792 17.79 -12.56 41.41
C LEU A 792 17.92 -13.69 40.37
N HIS A 793 16.83 -14.07 39.71
CA HIS A 793 16.83 -15.12 38.69
C HIS A 793 16.63 -14.52 37.31
N ALA A 794 17.53 -14.88 36.39
CA ALA A 794 17.51 -14.48 35.00
C ALA A 794 17.36 -15.71 34.09
N LYS A 795 16.20 -15.88 33.46
CA LYS A 795 16.00 -16.93 32.44
C LYS A 795 16.17 -16.35 31.05
N LEU A 796 17.12 -16.87 30.27
CA LEU A 796 17.19 -16.65 28.82
C LEU A 796 16.52 -17.82 28.09
N SER A 797 15.52 -17.56 27.26
CA SER A 797 14.97 -18.52 26.30
C SER A 797 15.12 -18.02 24.86
N SER A 798 15.15 -18.95 23.90
CA SER A 798 15.22 -18.64 22.46
C SER A 798 14.08 -19.28 21.66
N GLY A 799 13.76 -18.72 20.50
CA GLY A 799 12.79 -19.29 19.58
C GLY A 799 12.75 -18.57 18.21
N PRO A 800 11.89 -19.01 17.28
CA PRO A 800 11.87 -18.53 15.89
C PRO A 800 11.42 -17.07 15.68
N ARG A 801 11.15 -16.32 16.76
CA ARG A 801 10.84 -14.88 16.72
C ARG A 801 11.89 -14.01 17.43
N GLY A 802 12.80 -14.59 18.20
CA GLY A 802 13.67 -13.83 19.09
C GLY A 802 14.17 -14.62 20.29
N HIS A 803 14.91 -13.90 21.13
CA HIS A 803 15.35 -14.31 22.46
C HIS A 803 14.53 -13.53 23.50
N GLU A 804 14.29 -14.13 24.66
CA GLU A 804 13.54 -13.54 25.76
C GLU A 804 14.33 -13.69 27.06
N ILE A 805 14.61 -12.59 27.75
CA ILE A 805 15.26 -12.58 29.07
C ILE A 805 14.21 -12.20 30.10
N ARG A 806 13.86 -13.12 31.00
CA ARG A 806 13.03 -12.82 32.17
C ARG A 806 13.89 -12.58 33.39
N LEU A 807 13.58 -11.53 34.13
CA LEU A 807 14.22 -11.15 35.39
C LEU A 807 13.15 -11.19 36.49
N SER A 808 13.40 -11.96 37.55
CA SER A 808 12.51 -12.10 38.71
C SER A 808 13.31 -12.02 40.03
N PRO A 809 12.86 -11.27 41.06
CA PRO A 809 11.70 -10.35 41.06
C PRO A 809 11.85 -9.20 40.06
N GLY A 810 10.74 -8.50 39.79
CA GLY A 810 10.65 -7.47 38.73
C GLY A 810 11.44 -6.20 39.03
N ALA A 811 11.71 -5.39 38.00
CA ALA A 811 12.40 -4.11 38.15
C ALA A 811 11.52 -3.06 38.84
N VAL A 812 12.11 -2.30 39.77
CA VAL A 812 11.55 -1.01 40.21
C VAL A 812 12.34 0.11 39.52
N TRP A 813 11.76 0.66 38.45
CA TRP A 813 12.35 1.76 37.69
C TRP A 813 12.19 3.10 38.45
N SER A 814 13.25 3.91 38.55
CA SER A 814 13.14 5.32 38.96
C SER A 814 12.51 6.17 37.84
N SER A 815 12.16 7.43 38.12
CA SER A 815 11.65 8.35 37.09
C SER A 815 12.67 8.53 35.95
N GLY A 816 13.93 8.83 36.26
CA GLY A 816 15.02 8.90 35.27
C GLY A 816 15.34 7.54 34.61
N SER A 817 15.13 6.41 35.29
CA SER A 817 15.27 5.08 34.67
C SER A 817 14.30 4.89 33.49
N ALA A 818 13.08 5.45 33.57
CA ALA A 818 12.12 5.37 32.47
C ALA A 818 12.63 6.10 31.21
N SER A 819 13.28 7.26 31.37
CA SER A 819 13.97 7.95 30.26
C SER A 819 15.12 7.10 29.69
N VAL A 820 15.92 6.41 30.52
CA VAL A 820 16.96 5.50 30.02
C VAL A 820 16.36 4.34 29.21
N VAL A 821 15.32 3.67 29.73
CA VAL A 821 14.68 2.54 29.05
C VAL A 821 14.10 2.98 27.70
N ALA A 822 13.36 4.09 27.66
CA ALA A 822 12.80 4.62 26.42
C ALA A 822 13.88 4.95 25.37
N LEU A 823 14.95 5.64 25.77
CA LEU A 823 16.03 6.04 24.85
C LEU A 823 16.86 4.85 24.34
N VAL A 824 17.07 3.83 25.17
CA VAL A 824 17.81 2.62 24.78
C VAL A 824 16.98 1.76 23.82
N CYS A 825 15.70 1.52 24.12
CA CYS A 825 14.80 0.79 23.21
C CYS A 825 14.63 1.53 21.87
N GLU A 826 14.57 2.86 21.88
CA GLU A 826 14.50 3.66 20.65
C GLU A 826 15.81 3.60 19.83
N ALA A 827 16.97 3.52 20.48
CA ALA A 827 18.26 3.31 19.81
C ALA A 827 18.36 1.92 19.15
N THR A 828 17.69 0.91 19.70
CA THR A 828 17.68 -0.48 19.20
C THR A 828 16.27 -1.04 19.08
N LYS A 829 15.59 -0.76 17.96
CA LYS A 829 14.20 -1.20 17.68
C LYS A 829 13.95 -2.73 17.67
N GLY A 830 14.97 -3.55 17.88
CA GLY A 830 14.83 -4.99 18.12
C GLY A 830 14.74 -5.38 19.59
N VAL A 831 14.98 -4.45 20.53
CA VAL A 831 14.93 -4.67 21.98
C VAL A 831 13.71 -3.96 22.56
N VAL A 832 12.85 -4.72 23.25
CA VAL A 832 11.64 -4.23 23.93
C VAL A 832 11.67 -4.67 25.40
N VAL A 833 11.14 -3.84 26.29
CA VAL A 833 11.06 -4.12 27.73
C VAL A 833 9.59 -4.13 28.15
N ASP A 834 9.06 -5.32 28.44
CA ASP A 834 7.78 -5.48 29.12
C ASP A 834 8.03 -5.60 30.64
N THR A 835 7.06 -5.20 31.46
CA THR A 835 7.05 -5.49 32.91
C THR A 835 5.66 -5.95 33.31
N HIS A 836 5.57 -7.11 33.94
CA HIS A 836 4.33 -7.82 34.21
C HIS A 836 4.35 -8.42 35.63
N GLY A 837 3.69 -7.74 36.57
CA GLY A 837 3.67 -8.19 37.98
C GLY A 837 5.06 -8.15 38.59
N ASP A 838 5.60 -9.33 38.94
CA ASP A 838 6.93 -9.51 39.55
C ASP A 838 7.95 -10.11 38.56
N GLU A 839 7.72 -9.95 37.25
CA GLU A 839 8.70 -10.23 36.18
C GLU A 839 8.95 -9.00 35.29
N THR A 840 10.21 -8.78 34.92
CA THR A 840 10.61 -7.89 33.82
C THR A 840 11.11 -8.73 32.65
N VAL A 841 10.63 -8.45 31.44
CA VAL A 841 10.90 -9.27 30.25
C VAL A 841 11.56 -8.42 29.17
N LEU A 842 12.83 -8.71 28.89
CA LEU A 842 13.55 -8.13 27.75
C LEU A 842 13.34 -9.03 26.53
N ARG A 843 12.64 -8.55 25.50
CA ARG A 843 12.48 -9.24 24.22
C ARG A 843 13.53 -8.72 23.24
N ILE A 844 14.27 -9.63 22.61
CA ILE A 844 15.23 -9.31 21.54
C ILE A 844 14.77 -10.04 20.28
N THR A 845 14.23 -9.33 19.29
CA THR A 845 13.86 -9.98 18.01
C THR A 845 15.09 -10.50 17.28
N ASN A 846 14.97 -11.69 16.69
CA ASN A 846 16.10 -12.34 16.04
C ASN A 846 16.41 -11.64 14.72
N GLN A 847 17.54 -10.92 14.65
CA GLN A 847 18.15 -10.53 13.39
C GLN A 847 18.83 -11.76 12.78
N SER A 848 18.03 -12.58 12.10
CA SER A 848 18.45 -13.85 11.51
C SER A 848 19.79 -13.71 10.78
N VAL A 849 20.79 -14.47 11.23
CA VAL A 849 22.13 -14.51 10.61
C VAL A 849 22.14 -15.33 9.32
N ALA A 850 21.06 -16.07 9.02
CA ALA A 850 20.81 -16.59 7.67
C ALA A 850 20.39 -15.43 6.75
N GLY A 851 21.30 -15.01 5.85
CA GLY A 851 21.07 -13.86 4.97
C GLY A 851 22.15 -13.55 3.92
N SER A 852 23.32 -14.20 3.91
CA SER A 852 24.43 -13.85 3.00
C SER A 852 24.00 -13.78 1.53
N GLY A 853 24.29 -12.66 0.84
CA GLY A 853 23.94 -12.45 -0.57
C GLY A 853 23.70 -10.96 -0.91
N LEU A 854 24.02 -10.60 -2.16
CA LEU A 854 24.16 -9.22 -2.67
C LEU A 854 23.23 -8.16 -2.09
N LEU A 855 21.92 -8.40 -2.02
CA LEU A 855 20.93 -7.41 -1.59
C LEU A 855 20.93 -7.20 -0.07
N TRP A 856 21.04 -8.30 0.69
CA TRP A 856 21.20 -8.26 2.15
C TRP A 856 22.56 -7.70 2.53
N ASP A 857 23.61 -8.14 1.84
CA ASP A 857 24.96 -7.64 2.00
C ASP A 857 25.01 -6.14 1.71
N ALA A 858 24.35 -5.63 0.66
CA ALA A 858 24.27 -4.19 0.41
C ALA A 858 23.50 -3.41 1.49
N ALA A 859 22.34 -3.92 1.93
CA ALA A 859 21.51 -3.29 2.96
C ALA A 859 22.14 -3.30 4.37
N THR A 860 23.02 -4.27 4.64
CA THR A 860 23.72 -4.42 5.94
C THR A 860 25.18 -3.96 5.89
N SER A 861 25.80 -3.88 4.71
CA SER A 861 27.18 -3.41 4.51
C SER A 861 27.35 -2.07 5.19
N THR A 862 28.27 -2.05 6.16
CA THR A 862 28.50 -0.99 7.14
C THR A 862 27.44 0.11 7.12
N ARG A 863 26.52 0.07 8.10
CA ARG A 863 25.89 1.29 8.61
C ARG A 863 27.01 2.30 8.84
N ALA A 864 27.25 3.15 7.87
CA ALA A 864 28.49 3.91 7.81
C ALA A 864 28.36 4.96 8.90
N THR A 865 29.07 4.75 10.01
CA THR A 865 28.91 5.52 11.24
C THR A 865 29.12 6.98 10.87
N ASP A 866 28.01 7.71 10.77
CA ASP A 866 27.98 8.97 10.05
C ASP A 866 29.00 9.89 10.71
N GLN A 867 29.88 10.54 9.94
CA GLN A 867 30.88 11.42 10.57
C GLN A 867 30.19 12.55 11.35
N TYR A 868 28.95 12.90 10.97
CA TYR A 868 28.05 13.69 11.79
C TYR A 868 27.69 13.00 13.12
N ASP A 869 27.22 11.74 13.11
CA ASP A 869 26.82 11.01 14.32
C ASP A 869 28.01 10.80 15.29
N VAL A 870 29.20 10.53 14.76
CA VAL A 870 30.43 10.36 15.57
C VAL A 870 30.79 11.69 16.26
N GLU A 871 30.83 12.79 15.53
CA GLU A 871 31.21 14.11 16.05
C GLU A 871 30.11 14.71 16.97
N PHE A 872 28.83 14.49 16.66
CA PHE A 872 27.71 14.77 17.56
C PHE A 872 27.81 13.96 18.86
N GLY A 873 28.24 12.69 18.78
CA GLY A 873 28.56 11.87 19.94
C GLY A 873 29.72 12.40 20.78
N ARG A 874 30.74 12.98 20.15
CA ARG A 874 31.84 13.68 20.83
C ARG A 874 31.32 14.92 21.57
N LEU A 875 30.52 15.77 20.93
CA LEU A 875 29.95 16.95 21.59
C LEU A 875 29.03 16.59 22.76
N LEU A 876 28.21 15.54 22.68
CA LEU A 876 27.45 15.04 23.84
C LEU A 876 28.39 14.57 24.97
N HIS A 877 29.46 13.85 24.63
CA HIS A 877 30.43 13.41 25.63
C HIS A 877 31.12 14.58 26.33
N ASP A 878 31.51 15.62 25.58
CA ASP A 878 32.18 16.80 26.10
C ASP A 878 31.22 17.67 26.91
N LEU A 879 29.97 17.86 26.47
CA LEU A 879 28.91 18.54 27.25
C LEU A 879 28.70 17.87 28.61
N LYS A 880 28.58 16.53 28.64
CA LYS A 880 28.46 15.75 29.88
C LYS A 880 29.69 15.96 30.79
N ASN A 881 30.89 16.06 30.23
CA ASN A 881 32.11 16.31 31.01
C ASN A 881 32.11 17.72 31.64
N GLN A 882 31.70 18.76 30.90
CA GLN A 882 31.59 20.13 31.44
C GLN A 882 30.55 20.19 32.58
N ILE A 883 29.38 19.57 32.38
CA ILE A 883 28.32 19.48 33.41
C ILE A 883 28.83 18.72 34.65
N MET A 884 29.60 17.64 34.48
CA MET A 884 30.23 16.93 35.60
C MET A 884 31.23 17.82 36.34
N GLY A 885 32.08 18.57 35.62
CA GLY A 885 33.02 19.52 36.21
C GLY A 885 32.34 20.55 37.12
N ALA A 886 31.31 21.22 36.60
CA ALA A 886 30.51 22.17 37.37
C ALA A 886 29.87 21.52 38.63
N ARG A 887 29.32 20.31 38.51
CA ARG A 887 28.76 19.57 39.66
C ARG A 887 29.83 19.19 40.69
N MET A 888 31.04 18.80 40.25
CA MET A 888 32.15 18.48 41.15
C MET A 888 32.68 19.71 41.88
N ALA A 889 32.82 20.84 41.20
CA ALA A 889 33.20 22.12 41.81
C ALA A 889 32.19 22.55 42.88
N LEU A 890 30.89 22.60 42.54
CA LEU A 890 29.82 22.96 43.48
C LEU A 890 29.60 21.96 44.63
N SER A 891 30.06 20.72 44.50
CA SER A 891 29.95 19.67 45.54
C SER A 891 31.20 19.56 46.42
N ARG A 892 32.25 20.34 46.16
CA ARG A 892 33.49 20.33 46.94
C ARG A 892 33.24 20.94 48.33
N PRO A 893 33.65 20.30 49.44
CA PRO A 893 33.64 20.94 50.75
C PRO A 893 34.68 22.08 50.79
N THR A 894 34.26 23.23 51.31
CA THR A 894 35.08 24.45 51.42
C THR A 894 35.00 24.98 52.84
N GLU A 895 36.14 25.28 53.48
CA GLU A 895 36.17 25.76 54.87
C GLU A 895 36.18 27.30 54.93
N THR A 896 36.65 27.96 53.87
CA THR A 896 36.75 29.41 53.77
C THR A 896 35.87 30.00 52.67
N ARG A 897 35.50 31.28 52.84
CA ARG A 897 34.76 32.05 51.82
C ARG A 897 35.55 32.20 50.51
N THR A 898 36.88 32.17 50.56
CA THR A 898 37.72 32.26 49.35
C THR A 898 37.60 30.99 48.52
N GLU A 899 37.74 29.81 49.14
CA GLU A 899 37.55 28.52 48.46
C GLU A 899 36.13 28.36 47.90
N GLN A 900 35.11 28.86 48.60
CA GLN A 900 33.74 28.87 48.07
C GLN A 900 33.63 29.70 46.79
N LEU A 901 34.23 30.90 46.76
CA LEU A 901 34.21 31.78 45.57
C LEU A 901 35.05 31.20 44.42
N GLU A 902 36.16 30.52 44.71
CA GLU A 902 36.95 29.79 43.73
C GLU A 902 36.14 28.62 43.12
N ALA A 903 35.42 27.85 43.95
CA ALA A 903 34.56 26.77 43.49
C ALA A 903 33.34 27.26 42.68
N GLU A 904 32.72 28.38 43.07
CA GLU A 904 31.63 29.01 42.32
C GLU A 904 32.13 29.60 40.98
N LEU A 905 33.38 30.08 40.90
CA LEU A 905 34.01 30.54 39.66
C LEU A 905 34.37 29.39 38.71
N ASP A 906 34.96 28.31 39.22
CA ASP A 906 35.29 27.09 38.47
C ASP A 906 34.02 26.45 37.86
N ALA A 907 32.95 26.38 38.67
CA ALA A 907 31.63 25.96 38.20
C ALA A 907 31.08 26.87 37.08
N SER A 908 31.22 28.19 37.21
CA SER A 908 30.78 29.15 36.18
C SER A 908 31.52 28.96 34.86
N GLN A 909 32.84 28.72 34.89
CA GLN A 909 33.65 28.46 33.68
C GLN A 909 33.22 27.17 32.97
N HIS A 910 32.90 26.13 33.75
CA HIS A 910 32.32 24.89 33.22
C HIS A 910 30.91 25.08 32.64
N ILE A 911 30.06 25.92 33.25
CA ILE A 911 28.71 26.23 32.74
C ILE A 911 28.76 27.05 31.44
N ASP A 912 29.60 28.07 31.33
CA ASP A 912 29.79 28.81 30.08
C ASP A 912 30.37 27.91 28.97
N SER A 913 31.29 27.01 29.31
CA SER A 913 31.81 25.99 28.39
C SER A 913 30.72 25.01 27.93
N ALA A 914 29.83 24.59 28.83
CA ALA A 914 28.67 23.77 28.49
C ALA A 914 27.70 24.51 27.56
N ALA A 915 27.38 25.78 27.84
CA ALA A 915 26.52 26.61 26.99
C ALA A 915 27.10 26.85 25.58
N ALA A 916 28.43 27.00 25.48
CA ALA A 916 29.13 27.07 24.20
C ALA A 916 29.04 25.76 23.39
N ILE A 917 28.92 24.59 24.03
CA ILE A 917 28.66 23.31 23.36
C ILE A 917 27.16 23.17 23.01
N THR A 918 26.25 23.56 23.91
CA THR A 918 24.80 23.61 23.63
C THR A 918 24.51 24.41 22.36
N THR A 919 25.15 25.57 22.18
CA THR A 919 25.02 26.43 20.99
C THR A 919 25.43 25.72 19.68
N GLN A 920 26.25 24.66 19.75
CA GLN A 920 26.66 23.83 18.60
C GLN A 920 25.75 22.63 18.35
N LEU A 921 24.94 22.26 19.35
CA LEU A 921 23.97 21.15 19.30
C LEU A 921 22.56 21.62 18.94
N VAL A 922 22.20 22.88 19.21
CA VAL A 922 20.90 23.48 18.81
C VAL A 922 20.66 23.28 17.31
N GLY A 923 19.47 22.78 16.97
CA GLY A 923 19.05 22.39 15.63
C GLY A 923 19.30 20.91 15.30
N ALA A 924 20.15 20.19 16.05
CA ALA A 924 20.42 18.77 15.81
C ALA A 924 19.21 17.88 16.12
N GLU A 925 18.34 18.26 17.06
CA GLU A 925 17.05 17.62 17.31
C GLU A 925 16.20 17.47 16.03
N GLY A 926 16.28 18.39 15.07
CA GLY A 926 15.61 18.30 13.76
C GLY A 926 16.05 17.10 12.89
N LEU A 927 17.23 16.53 13.17
CA LEU A 927 17.74 15.32 12.53
C LEU A 927 17.19 14.04 13.14
N TYR A 928 16.60 14.13 14.34
CA TYR A 928 16.08 13.01 15.10
C TYR A 928 14.54 13.05 15.22
N THR A 929 13.89 14.22 15.15
CA THR A 929 12.44 14.31 15.00
C THR A 929 11.96 13.67 13.68
N ARG A 930 10.67 13.35 13.61
CA ARG A 930 10.00 12.94 12.37
C ARG A 930 9.75 14.20 11.54
N ILE A 931 10.30 14.27 10.32
CA ILE A 931 10.07 15.41 9.44
C ILE A 931 8.60 15.38 8.99
N GLN A 932 7.85 16.43 9.33
CA GLN A 932 6.57 16.71 8.69
C GLN A 932 6.86 17.19 7.26
N ILE A 933 6.47 16.39 6.27
CA ILE A 933 6.59 16.74 4.85
C ILE A 933 5.46 17.73 4.52
N GLY A 934 5.67 18.99 4.91
CA GLY A 934 4.84 20.11 4.48
C GLY A 934 5.08 20.46 3.01
N MET A 935 4.32 21.44 2.51
CA MET A 935 4.46 21.96 1.16
C MET A 935 4.51 23.49 1.21
N CYS A 936 5.49 24.12 0.56
CA CYS A 936 5.54 25.59 0.45
C CYS A 936 5.46 26.05 -1.01
N ASN A 937 4.87 27.23 -1.23
CA ASN A 937 5.02 27.96 -2.48
C ASN A 937 6.36 28.70 -2.43
N LEU A 938 7.30 28.33 -3.28
CA LEU A 938 8.68 28.83 -3.24
C LEU A 938 8.73 30.34 -3.51
N GLY A 939 7.90 30.84 -4.44
CA GLY A 939 7.81 32.27 -4.76
C GLY A 939 7.31 33.14 -3.61
N SER A 940 6.28 32.71 -2.87
CA SER A 940 5.82 33.45 -1.69
C SER A 940 6.77 33.28 -0.49
N PHE A 941 7.34 32.09 -0.30
CA PHE A 941 8.34 31.82 0.73
C PHE A 941 9.58 32.73 0.57
N MET A 942 10.19 32.76 -0.62
CA MET A 942 11.41 33.55 -0.86
C MET A 942 11.19 35.05 -0.66
N ARG A 943 10.00 35.59 -1.01
CA ARG A 943 9.67 37.00 -0.76
C ARG A 943 9.62 37.34 0.73
N HIS A 944 9.02 36.49 1.56
CA HIS A 944 9.02 36.68 3.02
C HIS A 944 10.42 36.47 3.62
N TYR A 945 11.11 35.40 3.22
CA TYR A 945 12.44 35.08 3.70
C TYR A 945 13.46 36.20 3.43
N ILE A 946 13.48 36.76 2.21
CA ILE A 946 14.37 37.87 1.84
C ILE A 946 13.96 39.17 2.56
N SER A 947 12.66 39.43 2.74
CA SER A 947 12.21 40.57 3.56
C SER A 947 12.72 40.46 5.01
N ASP A 948 12.69 39.26 5.61
CA ASP A 948 13.23 39.01 6.95
C ASP A 948 14.76 39.01 7.01
N LEU A 949 15.43 38.65 5.90
CA LEU A 949 16.87 38.62 5.82
C LEU A 949 17.47 40.04 5.71
N MET A 950 16.89 40.91 4.88
CA MET A 950 17.34 42.31 4.75
C MET A 950 17.25 43.11 6.06
N LYS A 951 16.37 42.72 6.98
CA LYS A 951 16.26 43.31 8.34
C LYS A 951 17.38 42.85 9.30
N ARG A 952 18.09 41.76 8.98
CA ARG A 952 19.06 41.05 9.84
C ARG A 952 20.52 41.15 9.37
N LEU A 953 20.76 41.57 8.12
CA LEU A 953 22.10 41.62 7.53
C LEU A 953 22.88 42.90 7.87
N PRO A 954 24.24 42.84 7.90
CA PRO A 954 25.09 44.02 7.91
C PRO A 954 24.84 44.96 6.71
N PRO A 955 24.95 46.29 6.86
CA PRO A 955 24.63 47.25 5.79
C PRO A 955 25.46 47.11 4.50
N GLY A 956 26.64 46.47 4.56
CA GLY A 956 27.50 46.23 3.40
C GLY A 956 27.14 44.98 2.57
N ILE A 957 26.20 44.13 3.03
CA ILE A 957 25.81 42.91 2.32
C ILE A 957 24.51 43.12 1.54
N ARG A 958 24.60 42.98 0.21
CA ARG A 958 23.45 43.07 -0.70
C ARG A 958 22.78 41.71 -0.87
N VAL A 959 21.46 41.70 -1.12
CA VAL A 959 20.71 40.50 -1.47
C VAL A 959 20.04 40.68 -2.83
N ILE A 960 20.28 39.75 -3.76
CA ILE A 960 19.55 39.67 -5.03
C ILE A 960 18.44 38.62 -4.90
N PRO A 961 17.16 38.98 -5.13
CA PRO A 961 16.04 38.04 -5.08
C PRO A 961 15.88 37.24 -6.39
N PRO A 962 15.28 36.03 -6.32
CA PRO A 962 15.07 35.20 -7.49
C PRO A 962 13.93 35.71 -8.36
N ASN A 963 13.98 35.43 -9.67
CA ASN A 963 12.85 35.56 -10.57
C ASN A 963 11.69 34.66 -10.08
N THR A 964 10.57 35.25 -9.63
CA THR A 964 9.54 34.47 -8.91
C THR A 964 8.51 33.83 -9.83
N VAL A 965 8.79 32.62 -10.30
CA VAL A 965 7.79 31.71 -10.91
C VAL A 965 6.94 31.06 -9.79
N PRO A 966 5.60 30.93 -9.93
CA PRO A 966 4.76 30.31 -8.90
C PRO A 966 4.95 28.78 -8.82
N VAL A 967 5.96 28.33 -8.09
CA VAL A 967 6.32 26.90 -7.91
C VAL A 967 5.92 26.41 -6.53
N ARG A 968 5.36 25.19 -6.41
CA ARG A 968 5.11 24.49 -5.14
C ARG A 968 6.11 23.34 -4.97
N VAL A 969 6.76 23.25 -3.82
CA VAL A 969 7.71 22.17 -3.48
C VAL A 969 7.19 21.32 -2.32
N ALA A 970 7.51 20.03 -2.31
CA ALA A 970 7.14 19.08 -1.26
C ALA A 970 8.14 19.14 -0.07
N LEU A 971 8.35 20.36 0.44
CA LEU A 971 9.17 20.67 1.59
C LEU A 971 8.46 21.70 2.48
N GLY A 972 8.53 21.51 3.81
CA GLY A 972 7.99 22.47 4.78
C GLY A 972 8.81 23.76 4.85
N ALA A 973 8.13 24.90 5.00
CA ALA A 973 8.75 26.23 5.03
C ALA A 973 9.84 26.36 6.11
N GLU A 974 9.63 25.80 7.31
CA GLU A 974 10.61 25.83 8.40
C GLU A 974 11.89 25.04 8.08
N VAL A 975 11.77 23.90 7.40
CA VAL A 975 12.91 23.07 7.00
C VAL A 975 13.74 23.79 5.94
N LEU A 976 13.08 24.50 5.01
CA LEU A 976 13.76 25.34 4.02
C LEU A 976 14.39 26.58 4.66
N ARG A 977 13.68 27.29 5.55
CA ARG A 977 14.20 28.46 6.28
C ARG A 977 15.42 28.10 7.12
N GLY A 978 15.38 27.00 7.86
CA GLY A 978 16.50 26.52 8.68
C GLY A 978 17.75 26.17 7.85
N ALA A 979 17.58 25.67 6.62
CA ALA A 979 18.68 25.44 5.70
C ALA A 979 19.23 26.75 5.11
N LEU A 980 18.37 27.66 4.66
CA LEU A 980 18.80 28.94 4.10
C LEU A 980 19.49 29.81 5.15
N ASP A 981 18.96 29.94 6.37
CA ASP A 981 19.62 30.69 7.45
C ASP A 981 21.00 30.08 7.81
N ASN A 982 21.19 28.77 7.66
CA ASN A 982 22.51 28.14 7.80
C ASN A 982 23.47 28.46 6.63
N LEU A 983 23.01 28.39 5.39
CA LEU A 983 23.83 28.74 4.21
C LEU A 983 24.22 30.22 4.24
N VAL A 984 23.25 31.09 4.50
CA VAL A 984 23.42 32.55 4.60
C VAL A 984 24.35 32.93 5.76
N LYS A 985 24.21 32.32 6.95
CA LYS A 985 25.14 32.55 8.06
C LYS A 985 26.58 32.18 7.66
N ASN A 986 26.77 31.05 7.00
CA ASN A 986 28.10 30.63 6.53
C ASN A 986 28.68 31.60 5.48
N ALA A 987 27.86 32.13 4.58
CA ALA A 987 28.26 33.13 3.59
C ALA A 987 28.65 34.47 4.25
N VAL A 988 27.82 34.99 5.16
CA VAL A 988 28.11 36.23 5.92
C VAL A 988 29.43 36.10 6.71
N GLU A 989 29.63 34.98 7.42
CA GLU A 989 30.90 34.70 8.12
C GLU A 989 32.12 34.60 7.19
N ALA A 990 31.93 34.30 5.90
CA ALA A 990 33.01 34.15 4.91
C ALA A 990 33.30 35.45 4.12
N MET A 991 32.33 36.36 4.02
CA MET A 991 32.48 37.67 3.37
C MET A 991 32.89 38.78 4.35
N GLY A 992 32.52 38.67 5.63
CA GLY A 992 32.70 39.74 6.61
C GLY A 992 31.70 40.88 6.39
N ASP A 993 32.16 42.13 6.46
CA ASP A 993 31.27 43.30 6.53
C ASP A 993 30.63 43.70 5.18
N ALA A 994 31.12 43.19 4.05
CA ALA A 994 30.66 43.58 2.71
C ALA A 994 30.64 42.42 1.71
N GLY A 995 29.61 42.39 0.84
CA GLY A 995 29.48 41.36 -0.19
C GLY A 995 28.08 41.31 -0.82
N GLN A 996 27.78 40.22 -1.52
CA GLN A 996 26.47 39.96 -2.10
C GLN A 996 26.07 38.50 -1.91
N ILE A 997 24.80 38.27 -1.61
CA ILE A 997 24.14 36.96 -1.65
C ILE A 997 23.08 37.01 -2.74
N GLU A 998 23.02 35.98 -3.57
CA GLU A 998 22.12 35.87 -4.71
C GLU A 998 21.34 34.55 -4.64
N PHE A 999 20.05 34.61 -4.97
CA PHE A 999 19.17 33.47 -5.01
C PHE A 999 18.55 33.37 -6.41
N GLU A 1000 18.58 32.18 -7.01
CA GLU A 1000 17.91 31.88 -8.28
C GLU A 1000 17.20 30.54 -8.17
N TYR A 1001 16.10 30.31 -8.89
CA TYR A 1001 15.56 28.96 -9.02
C TYR A 1001 14.97 28.65 -10.39
N THR A 1002 15.17 27.40 -10.82
CA THR A 1002 14.79 26.88 -12.14
C THR A 1002 13.88 25.67 -11.96
N LEU A 1003 12.89 25.54 -12.83
CA LEU A 1003 11.97 24.39 -12.87
C LEU A 1003 12.51 23.32 -13.83
N LEU A 1004 12.48 22.05 -13.41
CA LEU A 1004 12.68 20.90 -14.29
C LEU A 1004 11.41 20.04 -14.24
N GLU A 1005 10.54 20.22 -15.23
CA GLU A 1005 9.20 19.62 -15.27
C GLU A 1005 9.25 18.10 -15.44
N ASP A 1006 10.04 17.59 -16.40
CA ASP A 1006 10.23 16.16 -16.65
C ASP A 1006 10.74 15.40 -15.41
N ASP A 1007 11.68 16.01 -14.68
CA ASP A 1007 12.25 15.48 -13.44
C ASP A 1007 11.38 15.71 -12.21
N ARG A 1008 10.35 16.56 -12.33
CA ARG A 1008 9.49 17.06 -11.25
C ARG A 1008 10.29 17.60 -10.04
N VAL A 1009 11.32 18.42 -10.31
CA VAL A 1009 12.08 19.14 -9.28
C VAL A 1009 12.18 20.64 -9.56
N ALA A 1010 12.25 21.44 -8.50
CA ALA A 1010 12.80 22.79 -8.54
C ALA A 1010 14.26 22.74 -8.08
N LEU A 1011 15.13 23.41 -8.83
CA LEU A 1011 16.52 23.65 -8.46
C LEU A 1011 16.62 25.05 -7.89
N LEU A 1012 16.87 25.19 -6.59
CA LEU A 1012 17.15 26.46 -5.92
C LEU A 1012 18.66 26.63 -5.76
N GLU A 1013 19.24 27.62 -6.42
CA GLU A 1013 20.64 27.98 -6.27
C GLU A 1013 20.81 29.16 -5.31
N VAL A 1014 21.84 29.07 -4.46
CA VAL A 1014 22.25 30.14 -3.53
C VAL A 1014 23.72 30.43 -3.78
N ARG A 1015 24.06 31.68 -4.09
CA ARG A 1015 25.43 32.15 -4.33
C ARG A 1015 25.84 33.23 -3.35
N ASP A 1016 27.14 33.31 -3.08
CA ASP A 1016 27.77 34.37 -2.29
C ASP A 1016 29.04 34.88 -2.99
N THR A 1017 29.50 36.09 -2.68
CA THR A 1017 30.75 36.66 -3.22
C THR A 1017 31.96 36.43 -2.32
N GLY A 1018 31.96 35.37 -1.51
CA GLY A 1018 33.06 35.00 -0.62
C GLY A 1018 34.23 34.30 -1.34
N PRO A 1019 35.21 33.76 -0.57
CA PRO A 1019 36.37 33.05 -1.12
C PRO A 1019 36.04 31.67 -1.72
N GLY A 1020 34.78 31.22 -1.63
CA GLY A 1020 34.35 29.90 -2.11
C GLY A 1020 34.81 28.73 -1.24
N LEU A 1021 34.47 27.51 -1.68
CA LEU A 1021 34.88 26.27 -1.02
C LEU A 1021 36.08 25.63 -1.74
N PRO A 1022 37.13 25.21 -1.01
CA PRO A 1022 38.22 24.43 -1.59
C PRO A 1022 37.71 23.13 -2.24
N SER A 1023 38.31 22.74 -3.37
CA SER A 1023 37.91 21.54 -4.12
C SER A 1023 37.96 20.23 -3.31
N HIS A 1024 38.86 20.13 -2.32
CA HIS A 1024 38.91 19.00 -1.39
C HIS A 1024 37.74 18.97 -0.39
N VAL A 1025 37.24 20.15 0.04
CA VAL A 1025 36.04 20.29 0.89
C VAL A 1025 34.79 19.91 0.10
N ILE A 1026 34.66 20.42 -1.13
CA ILE A 1026 33.60 20.05 -2.08
C ILE A 1026 33.59 18.52 -2.29
N SER A 1027 34.76 17.92 -2.49
CA SER A 1027 34.91 16.47 -2.65
C SER A 1027 34.54 15.65 -1.42
N ALA A 1028 34.81 16.15 -0.20
CA ALA A 1028 34.43 15.50 1.04
C ALA A 1028 32.90 15.54 1.24
N LEU A 1029 32.29 16.72 1.07
CA LEU A 1029 30.85 16.94 1.24
C LEU A 1029 30.02 16.12 0.24
N ARG A 1030 30.46 16.02 -1.02
CA ARG A 1030 29.80 15.17 -2.03
C ARG A 1030 29.81 13.68 -1.66
N ARG A 1031 30.84 13.21 -0.95
CA ARG A 1031 30.91 11.86 -0.38
C ARG A 1031 30.22 11.71 0.98
N GLY A 1032 29.49 12.72 1.45
CA GLY A 1032 28.82 12.71 2.76
C GLY A 1032 29.76 12.78 3.97
N GLY A 1033 31.03 13.13 3.77
CA GLY A 1033 32.01 13.29 4.85
C GLY A 1033 31.99 14.68 5.47
N VAL A 1034 32.45 14.77 6.72
CA VAL A 1034 32.72 16.04 7.41
C VAL A 1034 34.07 16.57 6.91
N ALA A 1035 34.08 17.82 6.44
CA ALA A 1035 35.31 18.49 6.05
C ALA A 1035 36.02 19.10 7.29
N PRO A 1036 37.36 19.08 7.37
CA PRO A 1036 38.09 19.73 8.45
C PRO A 1036 37.77 21.23 8.54
N THR A 1037 37.28 21.68 9.68
CA THR A 1037 36.98 23.08 9.95
C THR A 1037 38.27 23.86 10.23
N THR A 1038 38.54 24.87 9.42
CA THR A 1038 39.66 25.82 9.59
C THR A 1038 39.29 27.02 10.48
N LYS A 1039 38.01 27.14 10.89
CA LYS A 1039 37.52 28.23 11.74
C LYS A 1039 37.81 27.94 13.21
N ARG A 1040 38.46 28.87 13.93
CA ARG A 1040 38.81 28.74 15.37
C ARG A 1040 37.65 28.36 16.30
N HIS A 1041 36.41 28.66 15.94
CA HIS A 1041 35.19 28.36 16.71
C HIS A 1041 34.09 27.67 15.86
N GLY A 1042 34.43 27.10 14.69
CA GLY A 1042 33.44 26.44 13.82
C GLY A 1042 33.20 24.99 14.24
N SER A 1043 31.95 24.59 14.51
CA SER A 1043 31.60 23.26 15.05
C SER A 1043 31.69 22.09 14.07
N GLY A 1044 31.89 22.34 12.77
CA GLY A 1044 31.91 21.31 11.72
C GLY A 1044 30.55 20.66 11.40
N LEU A 1045 29.64 20.56 12.37
CA LEU A 1045 28.37 19.83 12.27
C LEU A 1045 27.28 20.54 11.45
N GLY A 1046 27.17 21.87 11.51
CA GLY A 1046 25.98 22.58 11.02
C GLY A 1046 25.63 22.29 9.56
N LEU A 1047 26.63 22.37 8.67
CA LEU A 1047 26.44 22.18 7.23
C LEU A 1047 26.17 20.71 6.82
N PRO A 1048 26.95 19.70 7.28
CA PRO A 1048 26.58 18.28 7.12
C PRO A 1048 25.21 17.94 7.74
N GLY A 1049 24.85 18.57 8.86
CA GLY A 1049 23.53 18.46 9.48
C GLY A 1049 22.41 18.91 8.55
N VAL A 1050 22.53 20.10 7.93
CA VAL A 1050 21.54 20.59 6.95
C VAL A 1050 21.45 19.67 5.71
N ILE A 1051 22.58 19.16 5.19
CA ILE A 1051 22.58 18.18 4.09
C ILE A 1051 21.81 16.91 4.50
N ARG A 1052 22.04 16.41 5.72
CA ARG A 1052 21.36 15.24 6.29
C ARG A 1052 19.86 15.47 6.51
N MET A 1053 19.48 16.66 6.97
CA MET A 1053 18.08 17.10 7.12
C MET A 1053 17.36 17.09 5.77
N MET A 1054 17.95 17.71 4.75
CA MET A 1054 17.39 17.76 3.40
C MET A 1054 17.22 16.37 2.79
N ARG A 1055 18.23 15.49 2.95
CA ARG A 1055 18.15 14.10 2.47
C ARG A 1055 17.05 13.28 3.16
N ARG A 1056 16.81 13.49 4.45
CA ARG A 1056 15.65 12.90 5.17
C ARG A 1056 14.31 13.46 4.68
N ALA A 1057 14.27 14.72 4.23
CA ALA A 1057 13.10 15.37 3.64
C ALA A 1057 12.91 15.05 2.13
N GLY A 1058 13.66 14.10 1.56
CA GLY A 1058 13.58 13.74 0.14
C GLY A 1058 14.32 14.70 -0.82
N CYS A 1059 14.74 15.86 -0.33
CA CYS A 1059 15.57 16.84 -1.04
C CYS A 1059 17.03 16.37 -1.13
N ASP A 1060 17.88 17.17 -1.79
CA ASP A 1060 19.34 17.04 -1.69
C ASP A 1060 20.03 18.42 -1.75
N LEU A 1061 21.24 18.53 -1.21
CA LEU A 1061 21.99 19.78 -1.09
C LEU A 1061 23.45 19.54 -1.49
N HIS A 1062 23.90 20.22 -2.56
CA HIS A 1062 25.23 20.02 -3.16
C HIS A 1062 26.02 21.32 -3.29
N PRO A 1063 27.32 21.34 -2.96
CA PRO A 1063 28.19 22.45 -3.30
C PRO A 1063 28.55 22.43 -4.80
N LEU A 1064 28.41 23.58 -5.45
CA LEU A 1064 28.81 23.81 -6.83
C LEU A 1064 30.24 24.35 -6.90
N GLN A 1065 30.92 24.12 -8.03
CA GLN A 1065 32.24 24.67 -8.30
C GLN A 1065 32.07 25.89 -9.22
N VAL A 1066 32.22 27.08 -8.66
CA VAL A 1066 32.18 28.36 -9.40
C VAL A 1066 33.56 29.01 -9.43
N ALA A 1067 33.77 29.97 -10.35
CA ALA A 1067 35.06 30.62 -10.56
C ALA A 1067 35.37 31.72 -9.52
N VAL A 1068 34.33 32.31 -8.94
CA VAL A 1068 34.36 33.32 -7.86
C VAL A 1068 33.15 33.02 -6.97
N GLY A 1069 33.29 33.18 -5.65
CA GLY A 1069 32.18 32.98 -4.71
C GLY A 1069 31.99 31.56 -4.19
N GLY A 1070 31.12 31.41 -3.20
CA GLY A 1070 30.46 30.14 -2.86
C GLY A 1070 29.18 29.95 -3.66
N ALA A 1071 28.81 28.69 -3.92
CA ALA A 1071 27.58 28.34 -4.63
C ALA A 1071 27.01 26.99 -4.17
N TRP A 1072 25.70 26.94 -3.99
CA TRP A 1072 24.96 25.82 -3.42
C TRP A 1072 23.70 25.51 -4.23
N LEU A 1073 23.50 24.24 -4.57
CA LEU A 1073 22.31 23.76 -5.27
C LEU A 1073 21.45 22.93 -4.34
N ILE A 1074 20.21 23.37 -4.12
CA ILE A 1074 19.18 22.62 -3.38
C ILE A 1074 18.21 22.00 -4.39
N THR A 1075 18.19 20.67 -4.47
CA THR A 1075 17.19 19.94 -5.25
C THR A 1075 15.93 19.76 -4.40
N LEU A 1076 14.87 20.47 -4.76
CA LEU A 1076 13.58 20.45 -4.08
C LEU A 1076 12.58 19.64 -4.93
N PRO A 1077 12.02 18.52 -4.44
CA PRO A 1077 10.97 17.81 -5.17
C PRO A 1077 9.75 18.72 -5.32
N LEU A 1078 9.14 18.73 -6.51
CA LEU A 1078 7.89 19.46 -6.71
C LEU A 1078 6.76 18.83 -5.90
N ALA A 1079 5.81 19.67 -5.50
CA ALA A 1079 4.48 19.20 -5.15
C ALA A 1079 3.90 18.44 -6.35
N GLU A 1080 3.24 17.31 -6.10
CA GLU A 1080 2.58 16.59 -7.19
C GLU A 1080 1.38 17.39 -7.73
N GLU A 1081 1.61 18.09 -8.83
CA GLU A 1081 0.52 18.51 -9.70
C GLU A 1081 -0.20 17.26 -10.21
N SER A 1082 -1.43 17.09 -9.73
CA SER A 1082 -2.36 16.10 -10.23
C SER A 1082 -3.02 16.70 -11.47
N GLY A 1083 -2.44 16.38 -12.63
CA GLY A 1083 -2.64 17.12 -13.88
C GLY A 1083 -4.09 17.52 -14.16
N ALA A 1084 -4.25 18.79 -14.54
CA ALA A 1084 -5.29 19.14 -15.49
C ALA A 1084 -4.99 18.38 -16.79
N ALA A 1085 -5.97 17.66 -17.30
CA ALA A 1085 -6.01 17.37 -18.73
C ALA A 1085 -6.66 18.58 -19.40
N ASP A 1086 -6.14 19.00 -20.55
CA ASP A 1086 -6.77 20.05 -21.36
C ASP A 1086 -8.10 19.53 -21.94
N ASP A 1087 -9.22 19.89 -21.30
CA ASP A 1087 -10.56 19.73 -21.87
C ASP A 1087 -10.84 20.90 -22.83
N ASN A 1088 -10.86 20.60 -24.14
CA ASN A 1088 -11.15 21.52 -25.25
C ASN A 1088 -12.01 20.83 -26.31
#